data_AF-A0A7C4PLL9-F1
#
_entry.id   AF-A0A7C4PLL9-F1
#
_cell.length_a   1.000
_cell.length_b   1.000
_cell.length_c   1.000
_cell.angle_alpha   90.00
_cell.angle_beta   90.00
_cell.angle_gamma   90.00
#
_symmetry.space_group_name_H-M   'P 1'
#
loop_
_entity.id
_entity.type
_entity.pdbx_description
1 polymer ?
#
loop_
_entity_poly.entity_id
_entity_poly.type
_entity_poly.pdbx_seq_one_letter_code
_entity_poly.pdbx_strand_id
1 'polypeptide(L)'
;MKRLLPLLPPAFLLGLCVLAYALWAWRMGWYWDDFPIGWIARTYGSEGLARYFSTNRPVWGLLYRMTTPLLGTNVLAWQAFAIFWRWVSGLALWWLLRLVWPRRRDFALWTTALVLVYPGFSQQFISLVYSHFFIVLSAFFASLALTVDALRHPRRFWLSSGLAWALGLMNLLCMEYWFFLELARPLLIWAVLGDGGRLPFTSSSSRFRQTFLAWLPGLLNFTGVSLWRMFFFHSATYDTVLLDWMRADPAGALVHLAGRMVHDAWFATVQVWQNAFHIPTHEELTPNLMRVFWGVVAAGTVSVLGFAWLTRREGTDEEPRSWFPQPVLVGLFCLLVGGVPAWMANLPLRLTFHFDRLNLSFMLGAALVTLGLLYLPPLPRWVRVIILAVPLGFCVGYQYQQAIVYIRDWNVMQRMFWQMSWRMPGLKPGAVLLSNELPVRHYSDNSLTAALNWVYAPENRTQKMSYVLYYPSIRLGINLPALEKDLPLELDYLAATYQGNTSLAVAFYYNPPACLRVIDPFVEEGNYTLPKYLRKALPLAGTGAILAEGEPYLPPALFGAQSSQNWCYYFEKADLARQMGDWTQVVALGEAGFALGDYPNDPLERFPFIEAYAHTGDWERALEQTRLAAGIAPVYEVLTCRLWERIAVEAPFSPERDAAVQSVKQALRCDEPRQEPVQESTEEETP
;
A
#
# COMPACT_ATOMS: atom_id res chain seq x y z
N MET A 1 -28.18 -18.83 28.61
CA MET A 1 -28.13 -17.47 28.00
C MET A 1 -27.46 -16.39 28.86
N LYS A 2 -27.80 -16.19 30.15
CA LYS A 2 -27.24 -15.08 30.98
C LYS A 2 -25.70 -15.05 31.11
N ARG A 3 -25.01 -16.21 31.06
CA ARG A 3 -23.53 -16.29 31.11
C ARG A 3 -22.83 -15.93 29.79
N LEU A 4 -23.53 -15.99 28.65
CA LEU A 4 -22.97 -15.72 27.31
C LEU A 4 -23.19 -14.27 26.85
N LEU A 5 -24.16 -13.57 27.44
CA LEU A 5 -24.49 -12.18 27.14
C LEU A 5 -23.29 -11.19 27.15
N PRO A 6 -22.29 -11.29 28.07
CA PRO A 6 -21.13 -10.40 28.04
C PRO A 6 -20.12 -10.71 26.93
N LEU A 7 -20.16 -11.91 26.32
CA LEU A 7 -19.27 -12.32 25.23
C LEU A 7 -19.80 -11.93 23.85
N LEU A 8 -21.09 -11.56 23.76
CA LEU A 8 -21.73 -11.19 22.49
C LEU A 8 -21.06 -9.98 21.79
N PRO A 9 -20.74 -8.85 22.47
CA PRO A 9 -20.14 -7.71 21.77
C PRO A 9 -18.72 -8.02 21.24
N PRO A 10 -17.79 -8.62 22.01
CA PRO A 10 -16.50 -9.05 21.46
C PRO A 10 -16.61 -10.00 20.27
N ALA A 11 -17.54 -10.96 20.32
CA ALA A 11 -17.78 -11.91 19.23
C ALA A 11 -18.36 -11.24 17.97
N PHE A 12 -19.28 -10.27 18.15
CA PHE A 12 -19.81 -9.48 17.05
C PHE A 12 -18.72 -8.64 16.37
N LEU A 13 -17.88 -7.97 17.15
CA LEU A 13 -16.76 -7.18 16.61
C LEU A 13 -15.75 -8.07 15.86
N LEU A 14 -15.49 -9.28 16.37
CA LEU A 14 -14.67 -10.27 15.65
C LEU A 14 -15.33 -10.67 14.33
N GLY A 15 -16.62 -11.02 14.37
CA GLY A 15 -17.39 -11.39 13.18
C GLY A 15 -17.39 -10.30 12.11
N LEU A 16 -17.48 -9.02 12.52
CA LEU A 16 -17.37 -7.88 11.63
C LEU A 16 -15.98 -7.77 10.98
N CYS A 17 -14.90 -7.94 11.74
CA CYS A 17 -13.54 -8.00 11.20
C CYS A 17 -13.35 -9.17 10.22
N VAL A 18 -13.85 -10.36 10.57
CA VAL A 18 -13.76 -11.55 9.71
C VAL A 18 -14.51 -11.30 8.39
N LEU A 19 -15.72 -10.76 8.46
CA LEU A 19 -16.52 -10.47 7.27
C LEU A 19 -15.85 -9.44 6.36
N ALA A 20 -15.24 -8.39 6.94
CA ALA A 20 -14.58 -7.33 6.18
C ALA A 20 -13.22 -7.74 5.58
N TYR A 21 -12.44 -8.57 6.27
CA TYR A 21 -11.02 -8.74 5.96
C TYR A 21 -10.58 -10.19 5.71
N ALA A 22 -11.30 -11.19 6.23
CA ALA A 22 -10.82 -12.58 6.19
C ALA A 22 -11.26 -13.35 4.94
N LEU A 23 -12.32 -12.91 4.24
CA LEU A 23 -12.95 -13.66 3.14
C LEU A 23 -11.93 -14.13 2.08
N TRP A 24 -10.96 -13.27 1.77
CA TRP A 24 -9.92 -13.54 0.78
C TRP A 24 -8.50 -13.62 1.36
N ALA A 25 -8.35 -13.76 2.69
CA ALA A 25 -7.03 -13.75 3.33
C ALA A 25 -6.06 -14.81 2.77
N TRP A 26 -6.57 -15.94 2.28
CA TRP A 26 -5.78 -17.02 1.68
C TRP A 26 -5.30 -16.73 0.24
N ARG A 27 -5.83 -15.68 -0.41
CA ARG A 27 -5.39 -15.19 -1.72
C ARG A 27 -4.59 -13.90 -1.65
N MET A 28 -4.23 -13.45 -0.45
CA MET A 28 -3.44 -12.25 -0.27
C MET A 28 -1.96 -12.53 -0.48
N GLY A 29 -1.24 -11.51 -0.93
CA GLY A 29 0.21 -11.49 -1.04
C GLY A 29 0.88 -10.58 -0.02
N TRP A 30 2.12 -10.24 -0.33
CA TRP A 30 2.84 -9.15 0.30
C TRP A 30 2.76 -7.89 -0.55
N TYR A 31 2.73 -6.75 0.13
CA TYR A 31 2.46 -5.46 -0.48
C TYR A 31 3.42 -4.42 0.08
N TRP A 32 3.83 -3.47 -0.76
CA TRP A 32 4.58 -2.30 -0.34
C TRP A 32 5.70 -2.61 0.68
N ASP A 33 5.65 -2.04 1.89
CA ASP A 33 6.66 -2.21 2.94
C ASP A 33 6.71 -3.63 3.58
N ASP A 34 5.75 -4.52 3.31
CA ASP A 34 5.87 -5.93 3.71
C ASP A 34 7.09 -6.59 3.04
N PHE A 35 7.37 -6.25 1.77
CA PHE A 35 8.50 -6.79 1.01
C PHE A 35 9.88 -6.43 1.60
N PRO A 36 10.25 -5.14 1.77
CA PRO A 36 11.54 -4.78 2.33
C PRO A 36 11.72 -5.32 3.76
N ILE A 37 10.72 -5.17 4.63
CA ILE A 37 10.85 -5.61 6.02
C ILE A 37 11.03 -7.13 6.08
N GLY A 38 10.23 -7.88 5.34
CA GLY A 38 10.33 -9.33 5.33
C GLY A 38 11.57 -9.85 4.62
N TRP A 39 12.04 -9.19 3.55
CA TRP A 39 13.32 -9.49 2.92
C TRP A 39 14.48 -9.25 3.89
N ILE A 40 14.51 -8.11 4.59
CA ILE A 40 15.52 -7.80 5.61
C ILE A 40 15.49 -8.85 6.74
N ALA A 41 14.31 -9.21 7.22
CA ALA A 41 14.15 -10.23 8.26
C ALA A 41 14.69 -11.59 7.81
N ARG A 42 14.43 -11.99 6.56
CA ARG A 42 14.90 -13.26 5.99
C ARG A 42 16.41 -13.27 5.73
N THR A 43 16.93 -12.17 5.20
CA THR A 43 18.30 -12.07 4.67
C THR A 43 19.31 -11.72 5.77
N TYR A 44 18.94 -10.82 6.68
CA TYR A 44 19.83 -10.26 7.69
C TYR A 44 19.39 -10.55 9.14
N GLY A 45 18.24 -11.20 9.31
CA GLY A 45 17.73 -11.57 10.63
C GLY A 45 17.39 -10.38 11.52
N SER A 46 17.42 -10.65 12.83
CA SER A 46 17.09 -9.67 13.87
C SER A 46 18.00 -8.43 13.86
N GLU A 47 19.26 -8.60 13.46
CA GLU A 47 20.23 -7.51 13.37
C GLU A 47 19.95 -6.58 12.19
N GLY A 48 19.55 -7.11 11.03
CA GLY A 48 19.13 -6.29 9.89
C GLY A 48 17.92 -5.42 10.20
N LEU A 49 16.93 -5.99 10.88
CA LEU A 49 15.75 -5.23 11.34
C LEU A 49 16.14 -4.16 12.36
N ALA A 50 17.07 -4.45 13.28
CA ALA A 50 17.57 -3.47 14.22
C ALA A 50 18.25 -2.29 13.49
N ARG A 51 19.06 -2.56 12.47
CA ARG A 51 19.67 -1.52 11.62
C ARG A 51 18.61 -0.70 10.88
N TYR A 52 17.69 -1.37 10.17
CA TYR A 52 16.62 -0.73 9.41
C TYR A 52 15.81 0.26 10.26
N PHE A 53 15.48 -0.12 11.50
CA PHE A 53 14.67 0.72 12.39
C PHE A 53 15.48 1.68 13.27
N SER A 54 16.81 1.61 13.27
CA SER A 54 17.68 2.37 14.19
C SER A 54 17.56 3.88 14.04
N THR A 55 17.37 4.36 12.80
CA THR A 55 17.34 5.80 12.47
C THR A 55 15.96 6.43 12.60
N ASN A 56 14.88 5.63 12.54
CA ASN A 56 13.51 6.17 12.52
C ASN A 56 12.64 5.69 13.69
N ARG A 57 12.61 4.39 14.03
CA ARG A 57 11.66 3.83 15.02
C ARG A 57 12.23 2.61 15.76
N PRO A 58 13.29 2.76 16.58
CA PRO A 58 14.02 1.63 17.16
C PRO A 58 13.17 0.74 18.07
N VAL A 59 12.29 1.33 18.88
CA VAL A 59 11.39 0.57 19.77
C VAL A 59 10.33 -0.19 18.97
N TRP A 60 9.83 0.39 17.88
CA TRP A 60 8.92 -0.31 16.97
C TRP A 60 9.61 -1.49 16.28
N GLY A 61 10.89 -1.33 15.91
CA GLY A 61 11.72 -2.40 15.38
C GLY A 61 11.85 -3.61 16.31
N LEU A 62 11.76 -3.43 17.64
CA LEU A 62 11.75 -4.56 18.58
C LEU A 62 10.54 -5.47 18.36
N LEU A 63 9.38 -4.91 18.01
CA LEU A 63 8.18 -5.70 17.72
C LEU A 63 8.41 -6.58 16.48
N TYR A 64 8.98 -6.03 15.41
CA TYR A 64 9.33 -6.80 14.20
C TYR A 64 10.34 -7.90 14.49
N ARG A 65 11.32 -7.64 15.35
CA ARG A 65 12.33 -8.64 15.77
C ARG A 65 11.70 -9.80 16.55
N MET A 66 10.58 -9.58 17.22
CA MET A 66 9.85 -10.61 17.95
C MET A 66 8.89 -11.40 17.05
N THR A 67 8.19 -10.72 16.14
CA THR A 67 7.10 -11.32 15.35
C THR A 67 7.60 -12.03 14.08
N THR A 68 8.62 -11.49 13.41
CA THR A 68 9.11 -12.05 12.14
C THR A 68 9.71 -13.46 12.26
N PRO A 69 10.44 -13.83 13.34
CA PRO A 69 10.87 -15.22 13.52
C PRO A 69 9.73 -16.19 13.80
N LEU A 70 8.60 -15.71 14.35
CA LEU A 70 7.46 -16.54 14.72
C LEU A 70 6.57 -16.87 13.51
N LEU A 71 6.32 -15.88 12.64
CA LEU A 71 5.41 -16.01 11.50
C LEU A 71 6.14 -16.27 10.17
N GLY A 72 7.44 -15.98 10.11
CA GLY A 72 8.27 -16.17 8.92
C GLY A 72 7.71 -15.46 7.70
N THR A 73 7.74 -16.14 6.55
CA THR A 73 7.21 -15.65 5.26
C THR A 73 5.78 -16.11 4.99
N ASN A 74 5.06 -16.65 5.99
CA ASN A 74 3.70 -17.16 5.78
C ASN A 74 2.69 -16.02 5.70
N VAL A 75 2.23 -15.72 4.47
CA VAL A 75 1.31 -14.61 4.21
C VAL A 75 -0.03 -14.76 4.94
N LEU A 76 -0.64 -15.95 4.91
CA LEU A 76 -1.92 -16.19 5.58
C LEU A 76 -1.83 -15.98 7.09
N ALA A 77 -0.70 -16.38 7.69
CA ALA A 77 -0.44 -16.16 9.11
C ALA A 77 -0.36 -14.65 9.43
N TRP A 78 0.29 -13.86 8.57
CA TRP A 78 0.34 -12.40 8.71
C TRP A 78 -1.04 -11.74 8.54
N GLN A 79 -1.86 -12.18 7.59
CA GLN A 79 -3.23 -11.70 7.42
C GLN A 79 -4.08 -11.99 8.67
N ALA A 80 -4.02 -13.22 9.18
CA ALA A 80 -4.72 -13.60 10.41
C ALA A 80 -4.23 -12.78 11.62
N PHE A 81 -2.91 -12.55 11.71
CA PHE A 81 -2.29 -11.73 12.75
C PHE A 81 -2.74 -10.27 12.69
N ALA A 82 -2.83 -9.67 11.49
CA ALA A 82 -3.33 -8.32 11.29
C ALA A 82 -4.81 -8.19 11.66
N ILE A 83 -5.65 -9.17 11.28
CA ILE A 83 -7.08 -9.20 11.65
C ILE A 83 -7.24 -9.35 13.16
N PHE A 84 -6.45 -10.22 13.79
CA PHE A 84 -6.44 -10.40 15.23
C PHE A 84 -6.11 -9.09 15.96
N TRP A 85 -5.02 -8.43 15.59
CA TRP A 85 -4.64 -7.17 16.25
C TRP A 85 -5.59 -6.02 15.96
N ARG A 86 -6.21 -5.98 14.77
CA ARG A 86 -7.31 -5.04 14.49
C ARG A 86 -8.48 -5.28 15.43
N TRP A 87 -8.91 -6.53 15.61
CA TRP A 87 -9.94 -6.88 16.58
C TRP A 87 -9.56 -6.51 18.02
N VAL A 88 -8.33 -6.82 18.47
CA VAL A 88 -7.82 -6.45 19.80
C VAL A 88 -7.85 -4.93 20.00
N SER A 89 -7.47 -4.14 19.00
CA SER A 89 -7.55 -2.68 19.06
C SER A 89 -9.00 -2.21 19.23
N GLY A 90 -9.94 -2.86 18.54
CA GLY A 90 -11.37 -2.64 18.70
C GLY A 90 -11.85 -2.99 20.11
N LEU A 91 -11.41 -4.11 20.69
CA LEU A 91 -11.76 -4.48 22.06
C LEU A 91 -11.25 -3.47 23.09
N ALA A 92 -10.00 -3.00 22.92
CA ALA A 92 -9.43 -1.99 23.79
C ALA A 92 -10.22 -0.68 23.71
N LEU A 93 -10.61 -0.25 22.51
CA LEU A 93 -11.48 0.92 22.31
C LEU A 93 -12.87 0.70 22.91
N TRP A 94 -13.50 -0.44 22.66
CA TRP A 94 -14.81 -0.76 23.21
C TRP A 94 -14.80 -0.74 24.74
N TRP A 95 -13.76 -1.32 25.34
CA TRP A 95 -13.54 -1.29 26.78
C TRP A 95 -13.37 0.14 27.31
N LEU A 96 -12.53 0.94 26.66
CA LEU A 96 -12.38 2.37 26.98
C LEU A 96 -13.74 3.07 26.98
N LEU A 97 -14.50 3.00 25.88
CA LEU A 97 -15.77 3.71 25.74
C LEU A 97 -16.82 3.23 26.75
N ARG A 98 -16.81 1.93 27.09
CA ARG A 98 -17.65 1.35 28.14
C ARG A 98 -17.30 1.85 29.53
N LEU A 99 -16.05 2.18 29.77
CA LEU A 99 -15.61 2.83 31.01
C LEU A 99 -15.92 4.32 30.98
N VAL A 100 -15.73 5.04 29.88
CA VAL A 100 -16.05 6.48 29.83
C VAL A 100 -17.55 6.71 29.99
N TRP A 101 -18.37 5.96 29.25
CA TRP A 101 -19.82 6.15 29.17
C TRP A 101 -20.60 4.85 29.49
N PRO A 102 -20.64 4.43 30.77
CA PRO A 102 -21.15 3.12 31.18
C PRO A 102 -22.66 2.93 30.94
N ARG A 103 -23.41 4.02 30.85
CA ARG A 103 -24.86 4.05 30.61
C ARG A 103 -25.22 3.88 29.14
N ARG A 104 -24.31 4.19 28.20
CA ARG A 104 -24.51 4.13 26.73
C ARG A 104 -23.68 3.02 26.11
N ARG A 105 -24.02 1.78 26.47
CA ARG A 105 -23.31 0.57 26.04
C ARG A 105 -23.39 0.32 24.53
N ASP A 106 -24.50 0.74 23.92
CA ASP A 106 -24.77 0.73 22.49
C ASP A 106 -23.86 1.71 21.75
N PHE A 107 -23.71 2.94 22.26
CA PHE A 107 -22.81 3.94 21.68
C PHE A 107 -21.37 3.44 21.63
N ALA A 108 -20.88 2.85 22.72
CA ALA A 108 -19.54 2.26 22.76
C ALA A 108 -19.36 1.19 21.69
N LEU A 109 -20.34 0.31 21.50
CA LEU A 109 -20.27 -0.75 20.49
C LEU A 109 -20.25 -0.21 19.06
N TRP A 110 -21.19 0.67 18.72
CA TRP A 110 -21.31 1.18 17.36
C TRP A 110 -20.12 2.07 16.98
N THR A 111 -19.55 2.80 17.94
CA THR A 111 -18.33 3.58 17.71
C THR A 111 -17.16 2.67 17.38
N THR A 112 -16.99 1.59 18.14
CA THR A 112 -15.98 0.59 17.84
C THR A 112 -16.22 -0.07 16.49
N ALA A 113 -17.46 -0.44 16.16
CA ALA A 113 -17.79 -1.02 14.86
C ALA A 113 -17.40 -0.09 13.72
N LEU A 114 -17.73 1.21 13.79
CA LEU A 114 -17.33 2.21 12.80
C LEU A 114 -15.81 2.33 12.67
N VAL A 115 -15.07 2.38 13.77
CA VAL A 115 -13.59 2.42 13.73
C VAL A 115 -13.02 1.17 13.06
N LEU A 116 -13.56 -0.02 13.37
CA LEU A 116 -13.07 -1.28 12.82
C LEU A 116 -13.25 -1.40 11.30
N VAL A 117 -14.30 -0.79 10.73
CA VAL A 117 -14.55 -0.82 9.27
C VAL A 117 -14.45 0.57 8.63
N TYR A 118 -13.72 1.49 9.27
CA TYR A 118 -13.64 2.88 8.84
C TYR A 118 -13.21 3.00 7.35
N PRO A 119 -14.00 3.68 6.49
CA PRO A 119 -13.81 3.65 5.04
C PRO A 119 -12.70 4.59 4.55
N GLY A 120 -12.11 5.39 5.42
CA GLY A 120 -10.94 6.21 5.11
C GLY A 120 -9.60 5.47 5.18
N PHE A 121 -9.60 4.16 5.43
CA PHE A 121 -8.40 3.33 5.50
C PHE A 121 -8.60 2.02 4.72
N SER A 122 -7.79 1.79 3.69
CA SER A 122 -7.85 0.60 2.83
C SER A 122 -6.68 -0.36 3.01
N GLN A 123 -5.63 0.05 3.73
CA GLN A 123 -4.36 -0.67 3.74
C GLN A 123 -4.27 -1.87 4.69
N GLN A 124 -5.39 -2.40 5.19
CA GLN A 124 -5.41 -3.59 6.08
C GLN A 124 -4.57 -4.75 5.55
N PHE A 125 -4.58 -4.95 4.24
CA PHE A 125 -3.99 -6.11 3.58
C PHE A 125 -2.46 -6.06 3.49
N ILE A 126 -1.83 -4.90 3.78
CA ILE A 126 -0.38 -4.77 4.01
C ILE A 126 -0.08 -5.29 5.42
N SER A 127 -0.24 -6.60 5.57
CA SER A 127 -0.55 -7.25 6.83
C SER A 127 0.63 -7.30 7.81
N LEU A 128 1.85 -7.44 7.31
CA LEU A 128 3.04 -7.42 8.15
C LEU A 128 3.21 -6.01 8.73
N VAL A 129 3.02 -4.96 7.93
CA VAL A 129 3.11 -3.57 8.43
C VAL A 129 1.96 -3.23 9.38
N TYR A 130 0.70 -3.38 8.95
CA TYR A 130 -0.42 -2.86 9.73
C TYR A 130 -0.77 -3.69 10.95
N SER A 131 -0.40 -4.97 11.01
CA SER A 131 -0.47 -5.70 12.28
C SER A 131 0.33 -5.00 13.38
N HIS A 132 1.51 -4.45 13.07
CA HIS A 132 2.34 -3.71 14.01
C HIS A 132 1.77 -2.33 14.34
N PHE A 133 1.10 -1.67 13.39
CA PHE A 133 0.30 -0.47 13.69
C PHE A 133 -0.81 -0.81 14.69
N PHE A 134 -1.53 -1.91 14.49
CA PHE A 134 -2.63 -2.29 15.38
C PHE A 134 -2.17 -2.75 16.76
N ILE A 135 -0.95 -3.30 16.91
CA ILE A 135 -0.34 -3.53 18.23
C ILE A 135 -0.20 -2.21 18.99
N VAL A 136 0.37 -1.19 18.34
CA VAL A 136 0.61 0.13 18.94
C VAL A 136 -0.71 0.85 19.24
N LEU A 137 -1.68 0.79 18.31
CA LEU A 137 -3.03 1.30 18.51
C LEU A 137 -3.74 0.60 19.70
N SER A 138 -3.57 -0.71 19.83
CA SER A 138 -4.12 -1.48 20.95
C SER A 138 -3.51 -1.02 22.26
N ALA A 139 -2.19 -0.81 22.31
CA ALA A 139 -1.50 -0.26 23.48
C ALA A 139 -2.00 1.14 23.83
N PHE A 140 -2.22 2.01 22.83
CA PHE A 140 -2.79 3.34 23.01
C PHE A 140 -4.19 3.30 23.63
N PHE A 141 -5.14 2.59 23.02
CA PHE A 141 -6.50 2.49 23.55
C PHE A 141 -6.55 1.80 24.92
N ALA A 142 -5.77 0.74 25.12
CA ALA A 142 -5.69 0.05 26.40
C ALA A 142 -5.10 0.96 27.49
N SER A 143 -4.09 1.78 27.15
CA SER A 143 -3.53 2.76 28.07
C SER A 143 -4.56 3.78 28.53
N LEU A 144 -5.38 4.30 27.61
CA LEU A 144 -6.49 5.20 27.95
C LEU A 144 -7.53 4.49 28.82
N ALA A 145 -7.90 3.25 28.45
CA ALA A 145 -8.89 2.46 29.20
C ALA A 145 -8.43 2.19 30.63
N LEU A 146 -7.17 1.81 30.82
CA LEU A 146 -6.56 1.52 32.12
C LEU A 146 -6.47 2.77 33.01
N THR A 147 -6.23 3.96 32.43
CA THR A 147 -6.32 5.22 33.19
C THR A 147 -7.73 5.46 33.71
N VAL A 148 -8.75 5.24 32.87
CA VAL A 148 -10.14 5.38 33.32
C VAL A 148 -10.52 4.29 34.32
N ASP A 149 -10.02 3.06 34.14
CA ASP A 149 -10.23 1.94 35.05
C ASP A 149 -9.69 2.23 36.45
N ALA A 150 -8.48 2.81 36.55
CA ALA A 150 -7.88 3.21 37.81
C ALA A 150 -8.78 4.20 38.58
N LEU A 151 -9.44 5.12 37.88
CA LEU A 151 -10.36 6.11 38.47
C LEU A 151 -11.71 5.52 38.87
N ARG A 152 -12.17 4.47 38.18
CA ARG A 152 -13.45 3.81 38.49
C ARG A 152 -13.32 2.72 39.54
N HIS A 153 -12.15 2.10 39.65
CA HIS A 153 -11.90 0.96 40.52
C HIS A 153 -10.67 1.19 41.43
N PRO A 154 -10.81 1.92 42.55
CA PRO A 154 -9.68 2.28 43.43
C PRO A 154 -8.87 1.08 43.93
N ARG A 155 -9.49 -0.10 44.08
CA ARG A 155 -8.81 -1.34 44.49
C ARG A 155 -7.71 -1.81 43.52
N ARG A 156 -7.79 -1.42 42.25
CA ARG A 156 -6.82 -1.78 41.20
C ARG A 156 -5.97 -0.59 40.76
N PHE A 157 -6.06 0.54 41.47
CA PHE A 157 -5.49 1.81 41.06
C PHE A 157 -4.02 1.70 40.63
N TRP A 158 -3.15 1.11 41.47
CA TRP A 158 -1.72 1.01 41.18
C TRP A 158 -1.40 0.08 40.00
N LEU A 159 -2.07 -1.07 39.91
CA LEU A 159 -1.89 -2.00 38.80
C LEU A 159 -2.35 -1.37 37.48
N SER A 160 -3.57 -0.81 37.45
CA SER A 160 -4.12 -0.19 36.25
C SER A 160 -3.32 1.04 35.85
N SER A 161 -2.86 1.86 36.80
CA SER A 161 -2.02 3.03 36.51
C SER A 161 -0.66 2.64 35.96
N GLY A 162 0.04 1.68 36.58
CA GLY A 162 1.34 1.21 36.10
C GLY A 162 1.28 0.64 34.69
N LEU A 163 0.26 -0.18 34.40
CA LEU A 163 0.03 -0.69 33.04
C LEU A 163 -0.37 0.41 32.06
N ALA A 164 -1.17 1.39 32.47
CA ALA A 164 -1.52 2.53 31.63
C ALA A 164 -0.28 3.31 31.21
N TRP A 165 0.64 3.57 32.15
CA TRP A 165 1.87 4.31 31.87
C TRP A 165 2.82 3.52 30.98
N ALA A 166 2.98 2.22 31.22
CA ALA A 166 3.83 1.36 30.39
C ALA A 166 3.33 1.29 28.93
N LEU A 167 2.03 1.05 28.73
CA LEU A 167 1.44 0.99 27.39
C LEU A 167 1.39 2.36 26.70
N GLY A 168 1.17 3.44 27.47
CA GLY A 168 1.23 4.81 26.95
C GLY A 168 2.64 5.18 26.49
N LEU A 169 3.66 4.83 27.29
CA LEU A 169 5.06 5.03 26.92
C LEU A 169 5.45 4.21 25.69
N MET A 170 5.02 2.95 25.61
CA MET A 170 5.21 2.09 24.43
C MET A 170 4.62 2.75 23.17
N ASN A 171 3.39 3.29 23.24
CA ASN A 171 2.77 4.01 22.13
C ASN A 171 3.65 5.18 21.66
N LEU A 172 4.05 6.05 22.58
CA LEU A 172 4.82 7.26 22.29
C LEU A 172 6.22 6.96 21.73
N LEU A 173 6.85 5.86 22.14
CA LEU A 173 8.16 5.45 21.65
C LEU A 173 8.11 4.72 20.30
N CYS A 174 7.01 4.05 19.97
CA CYS A 174 6.90 3.27 18.74
C CYS A 174 6.62 4.13 17.50
N MET A 175 5.66 5.07 17.56
CA MET A 175 5.21 5.77 16.35
C MET A 175 4.56 7.13 16.64
N GLU A 176 4.53 7.98 15.62
CA GLU A 176 4.01 9.34 15.65
C GLU A 176 2.49 9.47 15.44
N TYR A 177 1.83 8.46 14.84
CA TYR A 177 0.43 8.55 14.40
C TYR A 177 -0.56 8.88 15.53
N TRP A 178 -0.39 8.27 16.71
CA TRP A 178 -1.24 8.52 17.88
C TRP A 178 -0.54 9.33 18.97
N PHE A 179 0.60 9.94 18.64
CA PHE A 179 1.44 10.66 19.61
C PHE A 179 0.69 11.81 20.27
N PHE A 180 0.09 12.70 19.45
CA PHE A 180 -0.67 13.85 19.94
C PHE A 180 -2.08 13.48 20.41
N LEU A 181 -2.61 12.32 20.03
CA LEU A 181 -3.87 11.81 20.57
C LEU A 181 -3.79 11.46 22.06
N GLU A 182 -2.59 11.29 22.61
CA GLU A 182 -2.36 11.19 24.06
C GLU A 182 -2.93 12.41 24.82
N LEU A 183 -3.01 13.58 24.18
CA LEU A 183 -3.60 14.80 24.73
C LEU A 183 -5.12 14.71 24.90
N ALA A 184 -5.78 13.68 24.35
CA ALA A 184 -7.21 13.43 24.61
C ALA A 184 -7.45 12.85 26.01
N ARG A 185 -6.44 12.25 26.65
CA ARG A 185 -6.52 11.66 28.00
C ARG A 185 -7.15 12.58 29.05
N PRO A 186 -6.74 13.85 29.24
CA PRO A 186 -7.36 14.75 30.21
C PRO A 186 -8.86 14.98 29.96
N LEU A 187 -9.31 15.02 28.70
CA LEU A 187 -10.73 15.17 28.38
C LEU A 187 -11.54 13.93 28.80
N LEU A 188 -10.98 12.74 28.61
CA LEU A 188 -11.59 11.48 29.05
C LEU A 188 -11.66 11.39 30.58
N ILE A 189 -10.57 11.77 31.27
CA ILE A 189 -10.54 11.86 32.74
C ILE A 189 -11.59 12.86 33.23
N TRP A 190 -11.62 14.05 32.63
CA TRP A 190 -12.60 15.07 32.95
C TRP A 190 -14.02 14.54 32.81
N ALA A 191 -14.36 13.90 31.69
CA ALA A 191 -15.68 13.32 31.45
C ALA A 191 -16.08 12.32 32.55
N VAL A 192 -15.15 11.43 32.95
CA VAL A 192 -15.39 10.40 33.97
C VAL A 192 -15.56 10.98 35.38
N LEU A 193 -14.80 12.03 35.74
CA LEU A 193 -14.95 12.68 37.05
C LEU A 193 -16.28 13.44 37.20
N GLY A 194 -16.87 13.88 36.09
CA GLY A 194 -18.18 14.53 36.09
C GLY A 194 -19.37 13.56 36.09
N ASP A 195 -19.14 12.28 35.79
CA ASP A 195 -20.19 11.26 35.72
C ASP A 195 -20.80 11.00 37.12
N GLY A 196 -22.12 10.91 37.18
CA GLY A 196 -22.87 10.59 38.40
C GLY A 196 -22.75 11.61 39.55
N GLY A 197 -22.30 12.83 39.29
CA GLY A 197 -22.18 13.87 40.32
C GLY A 197 -21.02 13.68 41.29
N ARG A 198 -20.02 12.84 40.96
CA ARG A 198 -18.80 12.66 41.78
C ARG A 198 -18.08 13.99 42.03
N LEU A 199 -17.91 14.79 40.97
CA LEU A 199 -17.49 16.19 41.02
C LEU A 199 -18.31 16.98 39.99
N PRO A 200 -19.44 17.60 40.41
CA PRO A 200 -20.27 18.37 39.50
C PRO A 200 -19.52 19.60 38.98
N PHE A 201 -19.97 20.15 37.85
CA PHE A 201 -19.36 21.33 37.22
C PHE A 201 -19.31 22.56 38.15
N THR A 202 -20.18 22.63 39.17
CA THR A 202 -20.17 23.67 40.21
C THR A 202 -18.92 23.64 41.10
N SER A 203 -18.20 22.51 41.16
CA SER A 203 -16.90 22.35 41.83
C SER A 203 -15.74 22.33 40.82
N SER A 204 -15.80 23.22 39.82
CA SER A 204 -14.90 23.23 38.65
C SER A 204 -13.41 23.24 39.02
N SER A 205 -13.03 24.00 40.06
CA SER A 205 -11.63 24.06 40.52
C SER A 205 -11.12 22.71 41.07
N SER A 206 -11.95 21.97 41.81
CA SER A 206 -11.57 20.66 42.36
C SER A 206 -11.47 19.60 41.27
N ARG A 207 -12.42 19.61 40.32
CA ARG A 207 -12.41 18.71 39.16
C ARG A 207 -11.19 18.96 38.28
N PHE A 208 -10.83 20.22 38.02
CA PHE A 208 -9.66 20.57 37.22
C PHE A 208 -8.38 20.07 37.87
N ARG A 209 -8.20 20.32 39.18
CA ARG A 209 -7.04 19.84 39.94
C ARG A 209 -6.94 18.32 39.88
N GLN A 210 -8.04 17.59 40.06
CA GLN A 210 -8.02 16.12 40.02
C GLN A 210 -7.77 15.58 38.61
N THR A 211 -8.33 16.20 37.57
CA THR A 211 -8.01 15.85 36.18
C THR A 211 -6.53 16.04 35.89
N PHE A 212 -5.96 17.18 36.29
CA PHE A 212 -4.53 17.46 36.11
C PHE A 212 -3.64 16.47 36.84
N LEU A 213 -3.93 16.19 38.12
CA LEU A 213 -3.16 15.23 38.92
C LEU A 213 -3.23 13.80 38.36
N ALA A 214 -4.40 13.37 37.88
CA ALA A 214 -4.55 12.06 37.25
C ALA A 214 -3.87 11.99 35.87
N TRP A 215 -3.76 13.11 35.17
CA TRP A 215 -3.08 13.21 33.89
C TRP A 215 -1.55 13.33 34.01
N LEU A 216 -1.04 13.84 35.14
CA LEU A 216 0.38 14.15 35.35
C LEU A 216 1.34 13.04 34.88
N PRO A 217 1.13 11.74 35.20
CA PRO A 217 2.02 10.69 34.70
C PRO A 217 2.02 10.53 33.17
N GLY A 218 0.84 10.67 32.53
CA GLY A 218 0.73 10.65 31.08
C GLY A 218 1.40 11.87 30.44
N LEU A 219 1.28 13.04 31.08
CA LEU A 219 1.99 14.26 30.68
C LEU A 219 3.51 14.10 30.82
N LEU A 220 4.00 13.43 31.86
CA LEU A 220 5.42 13.11 32.02
C LEU A 220 5.93 12.19 30.91
N ASN A 221 5.17 11.14 30.55
CA ASN A 221 5.50 10.30 29.40
C ASN A 221 5.54 11.11 28.09
N PHE A 222 4.50 11.89 27.82
CA PHE A 222 4.39 12.72 26.62
C PHE A 222 5.55 13.71 26.52
N THR A 223 5.82 14.44 27.60
CA THR A 223 6.88 15.46 27.64
C THR A 223 8.26 14.80 27.58
N GLY A 224 8.49 13.73 28.34
CA GLY A 224 9.75 13.00 28.37
C GLY A 224 10.12 12.45 27.01
N VAL A 225 9.17 11.83 26.30
CA VAL A 225 9.42 11.34 24.93
C VAL A 225 9.57 12.49 23.94
N SER A 226 8.83 13.58 24.10
CA SER A 226 8.98 14.77 23.24
C SER A 226 10.38 15.38 23.37
N LEU A 227 10.88 15.53 24.60
CA LEU A 227 12.25 15.99 24.88
C LEU A 227 13.29 15.00 24.34
N TRP A 228 13.08 13.70 24.56
CA TRP A 228 13.96 12.68 24.01
C TRP A 228 14.05 12.76 22.49
N ARG A 229 12.91 12.90 21.79
CA ARG A 229 12.89 13.07 20.33
C ARG A 229 13.59 14.36 19.90
N MET A 230 13.30 15.48 20.56
CA MET A 230 13.87 16.78 20.21
C MET A 230 15.40 16.84 20.34
N PHE A 231 15.98 16.21 21.37
CA PHE A 231 17.41 16.33 21.69
C PHE A 231 18.27 15.13 21.26
N PHE A 232 17.69 13.93 21.18
CA PHE A 232 18.44 12.69 20.97
C PHE A 232 18.03 11.91 19.72
N PHE A 233 16.97 12.32 19.02
CA PHE A 233 16.45 11.58 17.87
C PHE A 233 16.02 12.50 16.71
N HIS A 234 16.94 12.76 15.78
CA HIS A 234 16.61 13.44 14.53
C HIS A 234 16.09 12.40 13.52
N SER A 235 14.79 12.34 13.27
CA SER A 235 14.25 11.43 12.25
C SER A 235 14.67 11.93 10.87
N ALA A 236 15.39 11.12 10.10
CA ALA A 236 15.85 11.48 8.76
C ALA A 236 14.71 11.50 7.71
N THR A 237 13.46 11.21 8.08
CA THR A 237 12.39 10.89 7.13
C THR A 237 11.55 12.09 6.67
N TYR A 238 11.36 13.11 7.50
CA TYR A 238 10.52 14.26 7.16
C TYR A 238 11.04 15.53 7.83
N ASP A 239 11.35 16.53 7.02
CA ASP A 239 11.65 17.88 7.50
C ASP A 239 10.40 18.54 8.08
N THR A 240 10.60 19.40 9.07
CA THR A 240 9.51 20.17 9.68
C THR A 240 9.16 21.40 8.83
N VAL A 241 8.61 21.16 7.63
CA VAL A 241 8.29 22.20 6.62
C VAL A 241 7.42 23.32 7.20
N LEU A 242 6.44 22.97 8.03
CA LEU A 242 5.52 23.96 8.61
C LEU A 242 6.24 24.90 9.60
N LEU A 243 7.25 24.41 10.32
CA LEU A 243 8.02 25.24 11.26
C LEU A 243 8.87 26.27 10.51
N ASP A 244 9.43 25.88 9.37
CA ASP A 244 10.20 26.81 8.54
C ASP A 244 9.29 27.84 7.86
N TRP A 245 8.10 27.43 7.40
CA TRP A 245 7.12 28.38 6.89
C TRP A 245 6.59 29.32 7.96
N MET A 246 6.31 28.84 9.18
CA MET A 246 5.91 29.70 10.31
C MET A 246 6.98 30.74 10.67
N ARG A 247 8.27 30.44 10.46
CA ARG A 247 9.36 31.43 10.65
C ARG A 247 9.38 32.49 9.56
N ALA A 248 9.00 32.13 8.33
CA ALA A 248 9.03 33.03 7.18
C ALA A 248 7.77 33.92 7.06
N ASP A 249 6.58 33.34 7.23
CA ASP A 249 5.29 34.03 7.19
C ASP A 249 4.33 33.45 8.25
N PRO A 250 4.37 33.97 9.50
CA PRO A 250 3.55 33.45 10.58
C PRO A 250 2.05 33.56 10.31
N ALA A 251 1.59 34.65 9.70
CA ALA A 251 0.18 34.89 9.46
C ALA A 251 -0.36 33.95 8.37
N GLY A 252 0.35 33.84 7.24
CA GLY A 252 0.00 32.91 6.16
C GLY A 252 0.04 31.46 6.61
N ALA A 253 1.07 31.05 7.36
CA ALA A 253 1.17 29.70 7.89
C ALA A 253 0.02 29.36 8.87
N LEU A 254 -0.40 30.29 9.73
CA LEU A 254 -1.54 30.09 10.63
C LEU A 254 -2.87 29.98 9.88
N VAL A 255 -3.11 30.83 8.88
CA VAL A 255 -4.32 30.77 8.04
C VAL A 255 -4.36 29.47 7.25
N HIS A 256 -3.25 29.07 6.65
CA HIS A 256 -3.14 27.79 5.95
C HIS A 256 -3.40 26.61 6.88
N LEU A 257 -2.77 26.60 8.07
CA LEU A 257 -2.95 25.53 9.04
C LEU A 257 -4.41 25.45 9.50
N ALA A 258 -5.05 26.58 9.80
CA ALA A 258 -6.46 26.61 10.17
C ALA A 258 -7.38 26.08 9.05
N GLY A 259 -7.13 26.50 7.81
CA GLY A 259 -7.83 25.99 6.62
C GLY A 259 -7.66 24.48 6.46
N ARG A 260 -6.43 23.98 6.61
CA ARG A 260 -6.10 22.56 6.54
C ARG A 260 -6.75 21.74 7.65
N MET A 261 -6.75 22.23 8.88
CA MET A 261 -7.42 21.57 10.02
C MET A 261 -8.92 21.36 9.74
N VAL A 262 -9.60 22.38 9.21
CA VAL A 262 -11.03 22.30 8.87
C VAL A 262 -11.23 21.34 7.69
N HIS A 263 -10.42 21.47 6.64
CA HIS A 263 -10.48 20.60 5.47
C HIS A 263 -10.30 19.14 5.87
N ASP A 264 -9.24 18.81 6.61
CA ASP A 264 -8.89 17.43 6.96
C ASP A 264 -9.90 16.82 7.95
N ALA A 265 -10.44 17.62 8.89
CA ALA A 265 -11.52 17.19 9.76
C ALA A 265 -12.82 16.87 8.97
N TRP A 266 -13.17 17.71 8.00
CA TRP A 266 -14.28 17.46 7.08
C TRP A 266 -14.02 16.24 6.21
N PHE A 267 -12.81 16.11 5.67
CA PHE A 267 -12.39 15.02 4.82
C PHE A 267 -12.52 13.67 5.54
N ALA A 268 -11.90 13.55 6.71
CA ALA A 268 -11.91 12.34 7.53
C ALA A 268 -13.30 11.99 8.11
N THR A 269 -14.20 12.97 8.27
CA THR A 269 -15.52 12.71 8.87
C THR A 269 -16.61 12.51 7.82
N VAL A 270 -16.55 13.25 6.71
CA VAL A 270 -17.64 13.35 5.73
C VAL A 270 -17.24 12.79 4.37
N GLN A 271 -16.11 13.21 3.78
CA GLN A 271 -15.74 12.77 2.43
C GLN A 271 -15.41 11.27 2.36
N VAL A 272 -14.88 10.70 3.45
CA VAL A 272 -14.60 9.24 3.56
C VAL A 272 -15.79 8.34 3.25
N TRP A 273 -17.02 8.83 3.40
CA TRP A 273 -18.22 8.03 3.11
C TRP A 273 -18.42 7.80 1.61
N GLN A 274 -17.79 8.60 0.74
CA GLN A 274 -17.77 8.35 -0.70
C GLN A 274 -17.15 6.99 -1.01
N ASN A 275 -16.09 6.58 -0.29
CA ASN A 275 -15.51 5.26 -0.42
C ASN A 275 -16.48 4.15 -0.04
N ALA A 276 -17.23 4.31 1.05
CA ALA A 276 -18.19 3.30 1.50
C ALA A 276 -19.34 3.12 0.49
N PHE A 277 -19.86 4.22 -0.05
CA PHE A 277 -21.00 4.20 -0.97
C PHE A 277 -20.60 4.12 -2.46
N HIS A 278 -19.32 3.99 -2.77
CA HIS A 278 -18.85 3.73 -4.13
C HIS A 278 -19.33 2.35 -4.57
N ILE A 279 -20.23 2.33 -5.56
CA ILE A 279 -20.70 1.08 -6.17
C ILE A 279 -19.71 0.73 -7.30
N PRO A 280 -19.05 -0.44 -7.25
CA PRO A 280 -18.03 -0.76 -8.23
C PRO A 280 -18.60 -0.87 -9.65
N THR A 281 -17.80 -0.56 -10.66
CA THR A 281 -18.18 -0.76 -12.07
C THR A 281 -17.91 -2.20 -12.52
N HIS A 282 -18.38 -2.56 -13.71
CA HIS A 282 -18.07 -3.87 -14.32
C HIS A 282 -16.59 -4.05 -14.67
N GLU A 283 -15.83 -2.96 -14.80
CA GLU A 283 -14.37 -2.99 -15.00
C GLU A 283 -13.63 -3.26 -13.69
N GLU A 284 -14.17 -2.76 -12.58
CA GLU A 284 -13.61 -2.99 -11.24
C GLU A 284 -13.93 -4.40 -10.75
N LEU A 285 -15.19 -4.84 -10.86
CA LEU A 285 -15.66 -6.16 -10.43
C LEU A 285 -16.43 -6.89 -11.54
N THR A 286 -16.03 -8.14 -11.81
CA THR A 286 -16.80 -9.03 -12.69
C THR A 286 -18.19 -9.31 -12.11
N PRO A 287 -19.18 -9.73 -12.93
CA PRO A 287 -20.54 -9.99 -12.45
C PRO A 287 -20.62 -10.97 -11.26
N ASN A 288 -19.70 -11.95 -11.21
CA ASN A 288 -19.61 -12.89 -10.09
C ASN A 288 -19.13 -12.19 -8.81
N LEU A 289 -18.07 -11.38 -8.90
CA LEU A 289 -17.55 -10.62 -7.77
C LEU A 289 -18.54 -9.54 -7.31
N MET A 290 -19.29 -8.93 -8.24
CA MET A 290 -20.36 -7.99 -7.94
C MET A 290 -21.49 -8.63 -7.11
N ARG A 291 -21.89 -9.87 -7.44
CA ARG A 291 -22.87 -10.62 -6.64
C ARG A 291 -22.35 -10.89 -5.23
N VAL A 292 -21.08 -11.25 -5.09
CA VAL A 292 -20.44 -11.45 -3.79
C VAL A 292 -20.36 -10.14 -3.01
N PHE A 293 -20.01 -9.01 -3.66
CA PHE A 293 -20.01 -7.68 -3.06
C PHE A 293 -21.37 -7.36 -2.42
N TRP A 294 -22.47 -7.47 -3.18
CA TRP A 294 -23.81 -7.24 -2.63
C TRP A 294 -24.17 -8.24 -1.52
N GLY A 295 -23.74 -9.50 -1.65
CA GLY A 295 -23.88 -10.51 -0.59
C GLY A 295 -23.15 -10.11 0.69
N VAL A 296 -21.94 -9.56 0.60
CA VAL A 296 -21.14 -9.07 1.73
C VAL A 296 -21.77 -7.83 2.36
N VAL A 297 -22.24 -6.86 1.55
CA VAL A 297 -22.96 -5.67 2.04
C VAL A 297 -24.24 -6.09 2.78
N ALA A 298 -25.01 -7.02 2.22
CA ALA A 298 -26.20 -7.56 2.85
C ALA A 298 -25.86 -8.31 4.14
N ALA A 299 -24.83 -9.17 4.13
CA ALA A 299 -24.39 -9.89 5.32
C ALA A 299 -23.93 -8.94 6.43
N GLY A 300 -23.20 -7.86 6.11
CA GLY A 300 -22.78 -6.85 7.08
C GLY A 300 -23.97 -6.12 7.68
N THR A 301 -24.90 -5.67 6.82
CA THR A 301 -26.14 -5.00 7.24
C THR A 301 -26.99 -5.89 8.14
N VAL A 302 -27.26 -7.13 7.71
CA VAL A 302 -28.03 -8.12 8.49
C VAL A 302 -27.34 -8.46 9.80
N SER A 303 -26.01 -8.56 9.82
CA SER A 303 -25.26 -8.81 11.06
C SER A 303 -25.46 -7.68 12.08
N VAL A 304 -25.43 -6.42 11.63
CA VAL A 304 -25.68 -5.25 12.48
C VAL A 304 -27.14 -5.23 12.97
N LEU A 305 -28.11 -5.45 12.07
CA LEU A 305 -29.53 -5.49 12.42
C LEU A 305 -29.87 -6.62 13.40
N GLY A 306 -29.36 -7.82 13.13
CA GLY A 306 -29.53 -9.00 13.97
C GLY A 306 -28.94 -8.79 15.36
N PHE A 307 -27.73 -8.22 15.45
CA PHE A 307 -27.14 -7.89 16.75
C PHE A 307 -27.95 -6.81 17.49
N ALA A 308 -28.40 -5.76 16.80
CA ALA A 308 -29.21 -4.70 17.39
C ALA A 308 -30.57 -5.22 17.90
N TRP A 309 -31.13 -6.23 17.25
CA TRP A 309 -32.35 -6.94 17.66
C TRP A 309 -32.09 -7.84 18.88
N LEU A 310 -31.04 -8.66 18.86
CA LEU A 310 -30.64 -9.55 19.97
C LEU A 310 -30.31 -8.79 21.26
N THR A 311 -29.86 -7.54 21.14
CA THR A 311 -29.50 -6.68 22.28
C THR A 311 -30.57 -5.63 22.61
N ARG A 312 -31.80 -5.81 22.10
CA ARG A 312 -32.93 -4.94 22.44
C ARG A 312 -33.18 -5.03 23.95
N ARG A 313 -33.23 -3.87 24.60
CA ARG A 313 -33.70 -3.74 25.99
C ARG A 313 -35.17 -3.31 25.98
N GLU A 314 -35.98 -3.97 26.79
CA GLU A 314 -37.31 -3.50 27.17
C GLU A 314 -37.12 -2.47 28.29
N GLY A 315 -37.52 -1.22 28.07
CA GLY A 315 -37.36 -0.10 29.01
C GLY A 315 -36.54 1.06 28.45
N THR A 316 -37.15 2.25 28.47
CA THR A 316 -36.55 3.53 28.07
C THR A 316 -35.82 4.18 29.26
N ASP A 317 -34.55 3.84 29.46
CA ASP A 317 -33.66 4.69 30.27
C ASP A 317 -33.30 5.91 29.42
N GLU A 318 -34.20 6.91 29.36
CA GLU A 318 -33.92 8.22 28.78
C GLU A 318 -32.95 8.96 29.71
N GLU A 319 -31.66 8.88 29.40
CA GLU A 319 -30.71 9.85 29.93
C GLU A 319 -30.93 11.24 29.33
N PRO A 320 -30.72 12.30 30.13
CA PRO A 320 -30.90 13.68 29.66
C PRO A 320 -29.98 13.99 28.46
N ARG A 321 -30.50 14.76 27.50
CA ARG A 321 -29.80 15.21 26.28
C ARG A 321 -28.45 15.90 26.53
N SER A 322 -28.16 16.29 27.77
CA SER A 322 -26.92 16.93 28.20
C SER A 322 -25.65 16.10 28.01
N TRP A 323 -25.74 14.79 27.72
CA TRP A 323 -24.58 13.93 27.48
C TRP A 323 -24.02 14.03 26.05
N PHE A 324 -24.87 14.25 25.03
CA PHE A 324 -24.49 14.14 23.62
C PHE A 324 -23.40 15.12 23.12
N PRO A 325 -23.23 16.33 23.70
CA PRO A 325 -22.11 17.19 23.35
C PRO A 325 -20.74 16.59 23.73
N GLN A 326 -20.66 15.72 24.73
CA GLN A 326 -19.39 15.15 25.20
C GLN A 326 -18.64 14.34 24.12
N PRO A 327 -19.23 13.30 23.50
CA PRO A 327 -18.53 12.54 22.46
C PRO A 327 -18.19 13.39 21.24
N VAL A 328 -19.04 14.36 20.87
CA VAL A 328 -18.75 15.29 19.76
C VAL A 328 -17.55 16.18 20.08
N LEU A 329 -17.49 16.78 21.27
CA LEU A 329 -16.37 17.63 21.68
C LEU A 329 -15.06 16.84 21.80
N VAL A 330 -15.10 15.64 22.39
CA VAL A 330 -13.94 14.75 22.44
C VAL A 330 -13.51 14.35 21.03
N GLY A 331 -14.46 14.02 20.15
CA GLY A 331 -14.19 13.64 18.78
C GLY A 331 -13.56 14.77 17.96
N LEU A 332 -14.10 15.99 18.05
CA LEU A 332 -13.55 17.19 17.44
C LEU A 332 -12.13 17.47 17.95
N PHE A 333 -11.90 17.36 19.25
CA PHE A 333 -10.55 17.50 19.80
C PHE A 333 -9.60 16.43 19.26
N CYS A 334 -10.03 15.17 19.17
CA CYS A 334 -9.23 14.10 18.57
C CYS A 334 -8.89 14.38 17.09
N LEU A 335 -9.82 14.93 16.29
CA LEU A 335 -9.55 15.34 14.91
C LEU A 335 -8.49 16.45 14.85
N LEU A 336 -8.55 17.41 15.79
CA LEU A 336 -7.58 18.50 15.87
C LEU A 336 -6.18 18.01 16.25
N VAL A 337 -6.05 17.15 17.26
CA VAL A 337 -4.72 16.71 17.70
C VAL A 337 -4.17 15.55 16.86
N GLY A 338 -5.03 14.73 16.26
CA GLY A 338 -4.62 13.58 15.44
C GLY A 338 -3.92 13.98 14.13
N GLY A 339 -4.20 15.17 13.60
CA GLY A 339 -3.57 15.66 12.37
C GLY A 339 -2.21 16.32 12.54
N VAL A 340 -1.81 16.65 13.77
CA VAL A 340 -0.58 17.41 14.05
C VAL A 340 0.66 16.81 13.38
N PRO A 341 0.94 15.49 13.46
CA PRO A 341 2.08 14.91 12.76
C PRO A 341 2.06 15.14 11.24
N ALA A 342 0.90 14.97 10.60
CA ALA A 342 0.75 15.14 9.16
C ALA A 342 0.93 16.60 8.75
N TRP A 343 0.37 17.54 9.50
CA TRP A 343 0.48 18.97 9.20
C TRP A 343 1.91 19.50 9.41
N MET A 344 2.61 19.03 10.45
CA MET A 344 4.01 19.40 10.69
C MET A 344 4.93 18.98 9.53
N ALA A 345 4.68 17.80 8.96
CA ALA A 345 5.41 17.25 7.82
C ALA A 345 4.82 17.68 6.46
N ASN A 346 3.83 18.58 6.45
CA ASN A 346 3.11 19.02 5.25
C ASN A 346 2.50 17.88 4.41
N LEU A 347 2.20 16.72 4.99
CA LEU A 347 1.67 15.55 4.29
C LEU A 347 0.17 15.67 4.01
N PRO A 348 -0.29 15.55 2.75
CA PRO A 348 -1.70 15.72 2.42
C PRO A 348 -2.54 14.53 2.90
N LEU A 349 -3.72 14.81 3.46
CA LEU A 349 -4.71 13.78 3.74
C LEU A 349 -5.45 13.44 2.45
N ARG A 350 -5.33 12.19 1.96
CA ARG A 350 -6.05 11.69 0.78
C ARG A 350 -6.73 10.35 1.09
N LEU A 351 -7.65 9.93 0.23
CA LEU A 351 -8.30 8.59 0.29
C LEU A 351 -7.63 7.57 -0.63
N THR A 352 -6.60 7.99 -1.36
CA THR A 352 -5.83 7.15 -2.28
C THR A 352 -4.59 6.60 -1.61
N PHE A 353 -4.14 5.44 -2.08
CA PHE A 353 -2.86 4.87 -1.69
C PHE A 353 -1.72 5.83 -2.11
N HIS A 354 -0.70 6.07 -1.28
CA HIS A 354 -0.44 5.49 0.04
C HIS A 354 -0.83 6.42 1.21
N PHE A 355 -1.48 7.55 0.92
CA PHE A 355 -1.78 8.62 1.88
C PHE A 355 -2.95 8.31 2.81
N ASP A 356 -3.87 7.41 2.42
CA ASP A 356 -5.03 7.04 3.23
C ASP A 356 -4.66 6.50 4.63
N ARG A 357 -3.43 5.98 4.80
CA ARG A 357 -2.85 5.61 6.10
C ARG A 357 -2.94 6.72 7.14
N LEU A 358 -2.81 7.99 6.73
CA LEU A 358 -2.85 9.13 7.64
C LEU A 358 -4.21 9.27 8.33
N ASN A 359 -5.29 8.74 7.74
CA ASN A 359 -6.60 8.73 8.36
C ASN A 359 -6.69 7.86 9.64
N LEU A 360 -5.71 6.98 9.89
CA LEU A 360 -5.66 6.17 11.12
C LEU A 360 -5.61 7.02 12.39
N SER A 361 -5.03 8.23 12.35
CA SER A 361 -5.03 9.13 13.49
C SER A 361 -6.35 9.90 13.64
N PHE A 362 -7.17 9.97 12.59
CA PHE A 362 -8.44 10.68 12.59
C PHE A 362 -9.65 9.78 12.91
N MET A 363 -9.55 8.47 12.66
CA MET A 363 -10.69 7.54 12.74
C MET A 363 -11.45 7.57 14.08
N LEU A 364 -10.75 7.72 15.21
CA LEU A 364 -11.41 7.83 16.53
C LEU A 364 -12.27 9.10 16.59
N GLY A 365 -11.70 10.23 16.19
CA GLY A 365 -12.39 11.51 16.19
C GLY A 365 -13.58 11.50 15.24
N ALA A 366 -13.38 11.03 14.01
CA ALA A 366 -14.42 10.91 12.99
C ALA A 366 -15.58 10.02 13.44
N ALA A 367 -15.29 8.85 14.03
CA ALA A 367 -16.32 7.94 14.52
C ALA A 367 -17.11 8.53 15.71
N LEU A 368 -16.43 9.20 16.65
CA LEU A 368 -17.08 9.85 17.80
C LEU A 368 -17.98 11.02 17.36
N VAL A 369 -17.53 11.85 16.41
CA VAL A 369 -18.34 12.94 15.85
C VAL A 369 -19.54 12.36 15.10
N THR A 370 -19.32 11.41 14.20
CA THR A 370 -20.39 10.82 13.38
C THR A 370 -21.49 10.21 14.24
N LEU A 371 -21.14 9.36 15.22
CA LEU A 371 -22.12 8.77 16.11
C LEU A 371 -22.69 9.78 17.11
N GLY A 372 -21.88 10.71 17.62
CA GLY A 372 -22.36 11.75 18.51
C GLY A 372 -23.47 12.58 17.87
N LEU A 373 -23.28 12.98 16.61
CA LEU A 373 -24.28 13.68 15.81
C LEU A 373 -25.51 12.82 15.51
N LEU A 374 -25.35 11.53 15.20
CA LEU A 374 -26.48 10.62 14.97
C LEU A 374 -27.36 10.44 16.21
N TYR A 375 -26.76 10.50 17.39
CA TYR A 375 -27.45 10.35 18.67
C TYR A 375 -28.05 11.66 19.21
N LEU A 376 -27.68 12.81 18.62
CA LEU A 376 -28.19 14.13 18.98
C LEU A 376 -29.71 14.29 18.74
N PRO A 377 -30.28 13.91 17.57
CA PRO A 377 -31.73 13.97 17.37
C PRO A 377 -32.46 12.84 18.11
N PRO A 378 -33.72 13.07 18.55
CA PRO A 378 -34.56 12.09 19.24
C PRO A 378 -35.15 11.06 18.25
N LEU A 379 -34.30 10.40 17.46
CA LEU A 379 -34.72 9.38 16.51
C LEU A 379 -35.15 8.08 17.22
N PRO A 380 -36.23 7.42 16.77
CA PRO A 380 -36.57 6.08 17.23
C PRO A 380 -35.39 5.12 17.05
N ARG A 381 -35.22 4.17 17.97
CA ARG A 381 -34.11 3.20 17.94
C ARG A 381 -34.02 2.47 16.59
N TRP A 382 -35.14 2.08 16.00
CA TRP A 382 -35.16 1.35 14.73
C TRP A 382 -34.62 2.20 13.57
N VAL A 383 -34.97 3.50 13.50
CA VAL A 383 -34.42 4.44 12.51
C VAL A 383 -32.92 4.57 12.68
N ARG A 384 -32.46 4.79 13.92
CA ARG A 384 -31.04 4.92 14.23
C ARG A 384 -30.25 3.67 13.86
N VAL A 385 -30.81 2.50 14.13
CA VAL A 385 -30.20 1.21 13.80
C VAL A 385 -30.11 1.02 12.28
N ILE A 386 -31.13 1.40 11.51
CA ILE A 386 -31.07 1.35 10.03
C ILE A 386 -30.00 2.30 9.49
N ILE A 387 -29.97 3.55 9.97
CA ILE A 387 -28.97 4.55 9.59
C ILE A 387 -27.55 4.11 9.95
N LEU A 388 -27.36 3.19 10.92
CA LEU A 388 -26.07 2.59 11.21
C LEU A 388 -25.78 1.34 10.38
N ALA A 389 -26.77 0.46 10.24
CA ALA A 389 -26.60 -0.85 9.64
C ALA A 389 -26.26 -0.76 8.15
N VAL A 390 -26.95 0.10 7.40
CA VAL A 390 -26.73 0.24 5.97
C VAL A 390 -25.32 0.77 5.69
N PRO A 391 -24.87 1.91 6.26
CA PRO A 391 -23.51 2.39 6.02
C PRO A 391 -22.42 1.44 6.52
N LEU A 392 -22.62 0.76 7.67
CA LEU A 392 -21.67 -0.26 8.13
C LEU A 392 -21.57 -1.43 7.15
N GLY A 393 -22.68 -1.88 6.56
CA GLY A 393 -22.68 -2.89 5.51
C GLY A 393 -21.90 -2.45 4.27
N PHE A 394 -22.08 -1.20 3.84
CA PHE A 394 -21.31 -0.60 2.75
C PHE A 394 -19.82 -0.46 3.08
N CYS A 395 -19.45 -0.09 4.30
CA CYS A 395 -18.06 -0.08 4.75
C CYS A 395 -17.41 -1.48 4.66
N VAL A 396 -18.14 -2.54 5.04
CA VAL A 396 -17.67 -3.93 4.86
C VAL A 396 -17.51 -4.26 3.37
N GLY A 397 -18.46 -3.85 2.53
CA GLY A 397 -18.39 -3.98 1.07
C GLY A 397 -17.19 -3.26 0.45
N TYR A 398 -16.87 -2.06 0.93
CA TYR A 398 -15.69 -1.31 0.53
C TYR A 398 -14.40 -2.09 0.84
N GLN A 399 -14.26 -2.64 2.06
CA GLN A 399 -13.09 -3.44 2.42
C GLN A 399 -12.97 -4.72 1.56
N TYR A 400 -14.11 -5.31 1.16
CA TYR A 400 -14.13 -6.38 0.16
C TYR A 400 -13.63 -5.91 -1.20
N GLN A 401 -14.05 -4.75 -1.70
CA GLN A 401 -13.56 -4.21 -2.96
C GLN A 401 -12.04 -4.00 -2.92
N GLN A 402 -11.53 -3.42 -1.82
CA GLN A 402 -10.10 -3.23 -1.62
C GLN A 402 -9.36 -4.58 -1.65
N ALA A 403 -9.88 -5.61 -0.98
CA ALA A 403 -9.32 -6.97 -1.04
C ALA A 403 -9.10 -7.46 -2.48
N ILE A 404 -10.06 -7.23 -3.38
CA ILE A 404 -9.94 -7.63 -4.79
C ILE A 404 -8.85 -6.85 -5.52
N VAL A 405 -8.70 -5.55 -5.25
CA VAL A 405 -7.62 -4.73 -5.84
C VAL A 405 -6.25 -5.26 -5.41
N TYR A 406 -6.07 -5.54 -4.12
CA TYR A 406 -4.84 -6.13 -3.58
C TYR A 406 -4.53 -7.50 -4.21
N ILE A 407 -5.53 -8.36 -4.40
CA ILE A 407 -5.34 -9.67 -5.07
C ILE A 407 -4.92 -9.46 -6.54
N ARG A 408 -5.52 -8.49 -7.24
CA ARG A 408 -5.18 -8.18 -8.64
C ARG A 408 -3.72 -7.73 -8.74
N ASP A 409 -3.30 -6.79 -7.91
CA ASP A 409 -1.93 -6.29 -7.86
C ASP A 409 -0.92 -7.41 -7.57
N TRP A 410 -1.22 -8.28 -6.61
CA TRP A 410 -0.35 -9.41 -6.30
C TRP A 410 -0.19 -10.34 -7.50
N ASN A 411 -1.29 -10.72 -8.17
CA ASN A 411 -1.23 -11.56 -9.36
C ASN A 411 -0.45 -10.92 -10.52
N VAL A 412 -0.59 -9.61 -10.71
CA VAL A 412 0.18 -8.87 -11.74
C VAL A 412 1.67 -8.88 -11.39
N MET A 413 2.04 -8.59 -10.14
CA MET A 413 3.42 -8.63 -9.65
C MET A 413 4.03 -10.03 -9.81
N GLN A 414 3.31 -11.09 -9.45
CA GLN A 414 3.77 -12.47 -9.61
C GLN A 414 4.06 -12.82 -11.08
N ARG A 415 3.12 -12.51 -11.98
CA ARG A 415 3.32 -12.76 -13.43
C ARG A 415 4.50 -11.98 -13.98
N MET A 416 4.67 -10.73 -13.57
CA MET A 416 5.80 -9.91 -13.97
C MET A 416 7.14 -10.54 -13.56
N PHE A 417 7.29 -10.96 -12.30
CA PHE A 417 8.54 -11.59 -11.85
C PHE A 417 8.80 -12.96 -12.49
N TRP A 418 7.75 -13.74 -12.79
CA TRP A 418 7.91 -14.97 -13.57
C TRP A 418 8.42 -14.70 -14.98
N GLN A 419 7.81 -13.76 -15.70
CA GLN A 419 8.28 -13.36 -17.03
C GLN A 419 9.71 -12.79 -16.98
N MET A 420 9.99 -11.95 -15.98
CA MET A 420 11.33 -11.42 -15.71
C MET A 420 12.36 -12.56 -15.55
N SER A 421 12.03 -13.60 -14.79
CA SER A 421 12.90 -14.76 -14.57
C SER A 421 13.16 -15.59 -15.84
N TRP A 422 12.22 -15.60 -16.79
CA TRP A 422 12.40 -16.28 -18.07
C TRP A 422 13.25 -15.47 -19.03
N ARG A 423 13.00 -14.15 -19.07
CA ARG A 423 13.67 -13.19 -19.96
C ARG A 423 15.08 -12.86 -19.54
N MET A 424 15.31 -12.82 -18.23
CA MET A 424 16.59 -12.48 -17.62
C MET A 424 16.90 -13.53 -16.54
N PRO A 425 17.34 -14.76 -16.90
CA PRO A 425 17.59 -15.81 -15.92
C PRO A 425 18.70 -15.46 -14.92
N GLY A 426 19.72 -14.72 -15.36
CA GLY A 426 20.73 -14.15 -14.49
C GLY A 426 20.93 -12.66 -14.74
N LEU A 427 21.43 -11.95 -13.72
CA LEU A 427 21.79 -10.54 -13.79
C LEU A 427 23.19 -10.35 -13.22
N LYS A 428 23.98 -9.44 -13.80
CA LYS A 428 25.28 -9.04 -13.25
C LYS A 428 25.07 -8.22 -11.96
N PRO A 429 25.79 -8.51 -10.86
CA PRO A 429 25.75 -7.67 -9.67
C PRO A 429 26.04 -6.20 -10.00
N GLY A 430 25.30 -5.28 -9.39
CA GLY A 430 25.35 -3.86 -9.71
C GLY A 430 24.39 -3.44 -10.83
N ALA A 431 23.61 -4.36 -11.41
CA ALA A 431 22.57 -4.00 -12.37
C ALA A 431 21.45 -3.15 -11.76
N VAL A 432 20.94 -2.22 -12.55
CA VAL A 432 19.76 -1.41 -12.24
C VAL A 432 18.67 -1.72 -13.24
N LEU A 433 17.49 -2.11 -12.76
CA LEU A 433 16.31 -2.26 -13.60
C LEU A 433 15.55 -0.94 -13.66
N LEU A 434 15.27 -0.48 -14.87
CA LEU A 434 14.49 0.72 -15.12
C LEU A 434 13.13 0.30 -15.67
N SER A 435 12.07 0.73 -15.00
CA SER A 435 10.73 0.70 -15.55
C SER A 435 10.01 1.96 -15.12
N ASN A 436 8.87 2.25 -15.71
CA ASN A 436 7.99 3.28 -15.17
C ASN A 436 6.84 2.63 -14.41
N GLU A 437 5.88 3.44 -13.98
CA GLU A 437 4.66 3.04 -13.29
C GLU A 437 4.08 1.74 -13.84
N LEU A 438 4.43 0.66 -13.16
CA LEU A 438 3.92 -0.67 -13.42
C LEU A 438 2.41 -0.68 -13.14
N PRO A 439 1.64 -1.58 -13.76
CA PRO A 439 0.18 -1.65 -13.65
C PRO A 439 -0.27 -2.27 -12.31
N VAL A 440 0.30 -1.77 -11.23
CA VAL A 440 0.10 -2.17 -9.84
C VAL A 440 0.02 -0.93 -8.95
N ARG A 441 -0.92 -0.90 -8.01
CA ARG A 441 -1.17 0.29 -7.17
C ARG A 441 -0.40 0.25 -5.86
N HIS A 442 -0.25 -0.94 -5.27
CA HIS A 442 0.26 -1.11 -3.91
C HIS A 442 1.75 -1.48 -3.84
N TYR A 443 2.54 -1.05 -4.84
CA TYR A 443 3.99 -1.23 -4.88
C TYR A 443 4.69 0.06 -5.30
N SER A 444 5.87 0.29 -4.72
CA SER A 444 6.85 1.27 -5.15
C SER A 444 8.07 0.57 -5.75
N ASP A 445 8.87 1.32 -6.51
CA ASP A 445 10.16 0.87 -7.00
C ASP A 445 11.07 0.35 -5.87
N ASN A 446 11.04 1.03 -4.72
CA ASN A 446 11.69 0.62 -3.48
C ASN A 446 11.18 -0.76 -3.03
N SER A 447 9.87 -0.95 -2.87
CA SER A 447 9.35 -2.26 -2.43
C SER A 447 9.70 -3.41 -3.39
N LEU A 448 9.69 -3.15 -4.70
CA LEU A 448 10.04 -4.14 -5.72
C LEU A 448 11.55 -4.40 -5.80
N THR A 449 12.38 -3.45 -5.38
CA THR A 449 13.84 -3.64 -5.22
C THR A 449 14.16 -4.76 -4.21
N ALA A 450 13.40 -4.84 -3.10
CA ALA A 450 13.51 -5.96 -2.16
C ALA A 450 13.06 -7.29 -2.78
N ALA A 451 11.94 -7.30 -3.50
CA ALA A 451 11.46 -8.49 -4.22
C ALA A 451 12.50 -8.97 -5.26
N LEU A 452 13.12 -8.05 -6.00
CA LEU A 452 14.16 -8.33 -6.98
C LEU A 452 15.37 -9.04 -6.37
N ASN A 453 15.85 -8.57 -5.21
CA ASN A 453 16.98 -9.21 -4.53
C ASN A 453 16.60 -10.55 -3.90
N TRP A 454 15.33 -10.75 -3.59
CA TRP A 454 14.84 -12.05 -3.19
C TRP A 454 14.94 -13.08 -4.30
N VAL A 455 14.70 -12.65 -5.53
CA VAL A 455 14.70 -13.50 -6.73
C VAL A 455 16.13 -13.74 -7.23
N TYR A 456 16.93 -12.69 -7.38
CA TYR A 456 18.23 -12.77 -8.06
C TYR A 456 19.45 -12.84 -7.13
N ALA A 457 19.27 -12.59 -5.83
CA ALA A 457 20.32 -12.69 -4.83
C ALA A 457 19.84 -13.43 -3.55
N PRO A 458 19.15 -14.58 -3.66
CA PRO A 458 18.53 -15.26 -2.52
C PRO A 458 19.53 -15.70 -1.45
N GLU A 459 20.80 -15.91 -1.81
CA GLU A 459 21.88 -16.33 -0.91
C GLU A 459 22.80 -15.21 -0.45
N ASN A 460 22.61 -13.98 -0.94
CA ASN A 460 23.41 -12.86 -0.46
C ASN A 460 23.04 -12.56 1.00
N ARG A 461 24.02 -12.62 1.91
CA ARG A 461 23.87 -12.26 3.33
C ARG A 461 24.71 -11.04 3.71
N THR A 462 25.40 -10.43 2.74
CA THR A 462 26.26 -9.28 2.95
C THR A 462 25.44 -7.99 3.01
N GLN A 463 25.97 -6.95 3.65
CA GLN A 463 25.35 -5.61 3.66
C GLN A 463 25.52 -4.86 2.31
N LYS A 464 25.94 -5.57 1.25
CA LYS A 464 26.03 -5.05 -0.11
C LYS A 464 24.89 -5.64 -0.94
N MET A 465 23.92 -4.80 -1.27
CA MET A 465 22.76 -5.18 -2.09
C MET A 465 23.17 -5.25 -3.56
N SER A 466 22.67 -6.26 -4.28
CA SER A 466 23.16 -6.57 -5.64
C SER A 466 22.42 -5.80 -6.72
N TYR A 467 21.13 -5.51 -6.53
CA TYR A 467 20.27 -4.96 -7.58
C TYR A 467 19.34 -3.89 -7.03
N VAL A 468 18.95 -2.95 -7.89
CA VAL A 468 17.86 -2.00 -7.60
C VAL A 468 16.92 -1.89 -8.78
N LEU A 469 15.66 -1.59 -8.49
CA LEU A 469 14.66 -1.23 -9.48
C LEU A 469 14.29 0.24 -9.24
N TYR A 470 14.42 1.06 -10.27
CA TYR A 470 14.07 2.47 -10.22
C TYR A 470 12.94 2.81 -11.18
N TYR A 471 12.09 3.72 -10.73
CA TYR A 471 11.22 4.51 -11.59
C TYR A 471 11.91 5.82 -11.95
N PRO A 472 12.38 6.01 -13.20
CA PRO A 472 12.97 7.27 -13.64
C PRO A 472 12.08 8.49 -13.37
N SER A 473 10.75 8.34 -13.38
CA SER A 473 9.82 9.42 -13.01
C SER A 473 9.97 9.92 -11.56
N ILE A 474 10.52 9.09 -10.66
CA ILE A 474 10.70 9.41 -9.23
C ILE A 474 12.17 9.64 -8.89
N ARG A 475 13.10 8.90 -9.51
CA ARG A 475 14.51 8.84 -9.09
C ARG A 475 15.44 9.78 -9.83
N LEU A 476 15.03 10.30 -10.99
CA LEU A 476 15.86 11.17 -11.80
C LEU A 476 16.20 12.47 -11.04
N GLY A 477 17.49 12.79 -10.95
CA GLY A 477 18.01 13.92 -10.17
C GLY A 477 18.16 13.66 -8.67
N ILE A 478 17.79 12.46 -8.18
CA ILE A 478 17.94 12.05 -6.77
C ILE A 478 18.95 10.91 -6.67
N ASN A 479 18.50 9.67 -6.86
CA ASN A 479 19.34 8.46 -6.80
C ASN A 479 19.73 7.95 -8.21
N LEU A 480 19.13 8.52 -9.25
CA LEU A 480 19.50 8.36 -10.65
C LEU A 480 19.96 9.73 -11.16
N PRO A 481 21.26 10.04 -11.18
CA PRO A 481 21.75 11.41 -11.41
C PRO A 481 21.32 11.99 -12.75
N ALA A 482 21.50 11.21 -13.83
CA ALA A 482 21.10 11.55 -15.18
C ALA A 482 20.81 10.28 -15.99
N LEU A 483 20.24 10.44 -17.19
CA LEU A 483 19.96 9.34 -18.13
C LEU A 483 21.12 9.12 -19.10
N GLU A 484 22.34 9.03 -18.55
CA GLU A 484 23.60 8.88 -19.28
C GLU A 484 24.37 7.66 -18.78
N LYS A 485 25.09 6.99 -19.69
CA LYS A 485 25.91 5.82 -19.36
C LYS A 485 27.10 6.20 -18.47
N ASP A 486 27.70 5.19 -17.84
CA ASP A 486 28.92 5.28 -17.04
C ASP A 486 28.83 6.14 -15.77
N LEU A 487 27.62 6.38 -15.25
CA LEU A 487 27.41 7.10 -14.00
C LEU A 487 27.32 6.13 -12.80
N PRO A 488 28.02 6.42 -11.69
CA PRO A 488 27.91 5.62 -10.48
C PRO A 488 26.52 5.79 -9.84
N LEU A 489 25.99 4.70 -9.30
CA LEU A 489 24.74 4.67 -8.56
C LEU A 489 25.00 4.18 -7.14
N GLU A 490 24.44 4.88 -6.16
CA GLU A 490 24.51 4.49 -4.75
C GLU A 490 23.13 4.65 -4.11
N LEU A 491 22.74 3.70 -3.27
CA LEU A 491 21.52 3.75 -2.49
C LEU A 491 21.74 3.16 -1.11
N ASP A 492 21.47 3.95 -0.07
CA ASP A 492 21.30 3.42 1.28
C ASP A 492 19.88 2.88 1.44
N TYR A 493 19.77 1.56 1.60
CA TYR A 493 18.51 0.84 1.82
C TYR A 493 18.24 0.58 3.31
N LEU A 494 18.87 1.36 4.21
CA LEU A 494 18.81 1.35 5.67
C LEU A 494 19.38 0.09 6.35
N ALA A 495 19.26 -1.08 5.71
CA ALA A 495 19.79 -2.35 6.20
C ALA A 495 21.01 -2.85 5.40
N ALA A 496 21.19 -2.32 4.20
CA ALA A 496 22.22 -2.65 3.22
C ALA A 496 22.42 -1.46 2.26
N THR A 497 23.58 -1.41 1.61
CA THR A 497 23.91 -0.38 0.62
C THR A 497 24.03 -1.02 -0.76
N TYR A 498 23.42 -0.43 -1.76
CA TYR A 498 23.62 -0.79 -3.16
C TYR A 498 24.68 0.13 -3.78
N GLN A 499 25.54 -0.45 -4.61
CA GLN A 499 26.50 0.25 -5.47
C GLN A 499 26.45 -0.36 -6.86
N GLY A 500 26.29 0.48 -7.88
CA GLY A 500 26.16 0.06 -9.27
C GLY A 500 26.56 1.15 -10.26
N ASN A 501 26.22 0.94 -11.53
CA ASN A 501 26.53 1.88 -12.59
C ASN A 501 25.44 1.87 -13.67
N THR A 502 25.11 3.03 -14.24
CA THR A 502 24.10 3.16 -15.30
C THR A 502 24.45 2.39 -16.57
N SER A 503 25.71 2.01 -16.79
CA SER A 503 26.11 1.10 -17.88
C SER A 503 25.63 -0.35 -17.71
N LEU A 504 25.17 -0.72 -16.52
CA LEU A 504 24.48 -1.98 -16.24
C LEU A 504 22.96 -1.81 -16.15
N ALA A 505 22.42 -0.74 -16.72
CA ALA A 505 20.98 -0.52 -16.76
C ALA A 505 20.28 -1.45 -17.75
N VAL A 506 19.17 -2.01 -17.32
CA VAL A 506 18.24 -2.76 -18.17
C VAL A 506 16.88 -2.09 -18.04
N ALA A 507 16.37 -1.54 -19.15
CA ALA A 507 15.05 -0.96 -19.18
C ALA A 507 14.02 -2.02 -19.62
N PHE A 508 12.90 -2.11 -18.92
CA PHE A 508 11.81 -3.01 -19.29
C PHE A 508 10.45 -2.31 -19.18
N TYR A 509 9.52 -2.77 -20.02
CA TYR A 509 8.14 -2.35 -20.03
C TYR A 509 7.23 -3.55 -19.74
N TYR A 510 6.16 -3.33 -18.99
CA TYR A 510 5.19 -4.37 -18.68
C TYR A 510 3.79 -3.77 -18.57
N ASN A 511 2.91 -4.15 -19.48
CA ASN A 511 1.51 -3.71 -19.50
C ASN A 511 0.60 -4.86 -19.96
N PRO A 512 0.16 -5.75 -19.04
CA PRO A 512 -0.63 -6.91 -19.40
C PRO A 512 -1.97 -6.47 -20.06
N PRO A 513 -2.48 -7.22 -21.05
CA PRO A 513 -2.13 -8.60 -21.35
C PRO A 513 -0.85 -8.81 -22.17
N ALA A 514 -0.16 -7.76 -22.59
CA ALA A 514 1.17 -7.88 -23.20
C ALA A 514 2.20 -8.50 -22.24
N CYS A 515 3.17 -9.19 -22.82
CA CYS A 515 4.29 -9.79 -22.11
C CYS A 515 5.29 -8.71 -21.64
N LEU A 516 6.14 -9.08 -20.69
CA LEU A 516 7.25 -8.25 -20.23
C LEU A 516 8.21 -8.06 -21.38
N ARG A 517 8.70 -6.84 -21.55
CA ARG A 517 9.51 -6.53 -22.72
C ARG A 517 10.74 -5.77 -22.27
N VAL A 518 11.92 -6.39 -22.45
CA VAL A 518 13.18 -5.67 -22.33
C VAL A 518 13.29 -4.75 -23.54
N ILE A 519 13.55 -3.48 -23.28
CA ILE A 519 13.50 -2.45 -24.32
C ILE A 519 14.76 -2.53 -25.19
N ASP A 520 14.55 -2.56 -26.50
CA ASP A 520 15.63 -2.55 -27.48
C ASP A 520 15.84 -1.10 -27.96
N PRO A 521 16.93 -0.42 -27.56
CA PRO A 521 17.10 1.01 -27.82
C PRO A 521 17.24 1.34 -29.31
N PHE A 522 17.67 0.38 -30.13
CA PHE A 522 17.84 0.57 -31.57
C PHE A 522 16.50 0.46 -32.29
N VAL A 523 15.74 -0.60 -32.01
CA VAL A 523 14.45 -0.85 -32.67
C VAL A 523 13.37 0.10 -32.15
N GLU A 524 13.43 0.46 -30.88
CA GLU A 524 12.40 1.27 -30.23
C GLU A 524 12.66 2.78 -30.24
N GLU A 525 13.68 3.21 -30.99
CA GLU A 525 13.85 4.62 -31.28
C GLU A 525 12.61 5.17 -32.02
N GLY A 526 11.94 6.16 -31.43
CA GLY A 526 10.68 6.71 -31.95
C GLY A 526 9.41 5.99 -31.47
N ASN A 527 9.51 5.01 -30.56
CA ASN A 527 8.34 4.36 -29.98
C ASN A 527 7.59 5.29 -29.01
N TYR A 528 6.65 6.10 -29.53
CA TYR A 528 5.85 7.03 -28.73
C TYR A 528 4.84 6.36 -27.79
N THR A 529 4.62 5.04 -27.88
CA THR A 529 3.75 4.29 -26.96
C THR A 529 4.41 4.04 -25.60
N LEU A 530 5.74 4.13 -25.53
CA LEU A 530 6.45 4.03 -24.25
C LEU A 530 6.18 5.26 -23.37
N PRO A 531 6.04 5.06 -22.05
CA PRO A 531 5.94 6.17 -21.10
C PRO A 531 7.08 7.19 -21.25
N LYS A 532 6.79 8.49 -21.07
CA LYS A 532 7.72 9.62 -21.30
C LYS A 532 9.12 9.40 -20.73
N TYR A 533 9.23 9.01 -19.45
CA TYR A 533 10.55 8.85 -18.82
C TYR A 533 11.27 7.57 -19.29
N LEU A 534 10.54 6.55 -19.71
CA LEU A 534 11.13 5.33 -20.25
C LEU A 534 11.68 5.56 -21.66
N ARG A 535 10.98 6.38 -22.48
CA ARG A 535 11.51 6.91 -23.74
C ARG A 535 12.81 7.69 -23.55
N LYS A 536 12.83 8.59 -22.56
CA LYS A 536 14.05 9.34 -22.24
C LYS A 536 15.19 8.45 -21.74
N ALA A 537 14.87 7.31 -21.14
CA ALA A 537 15.84 6.33 -20.66
C ALA A 537 16.32 5.35 -21.74
N LEU A 538 15.83 5.43 -23.00
CA LEU A 538 16.28 4.58 -24.11
C LEU A 538 17.81 4.51 -24.25
N PRO A 539 18.59 5.62 -24.13
CA PRO A 539 20.05 5.54 -24.23
C PRO A 539 20.72 4.64 -23.18
N LEU A 540 20.05 4.39 -22.05
CA LEU A 540 20.51 3.49 -20.99
C LEU A 540 20.04 2.05 -21.18
N ALA A 541 19.01 1.80 -22.00
CA ALA A 541 18.40 0.49 -22.15
C ALA A 541 19.39 -0.48 -22.81
N GLY A 542 20.13 -1.23 -22.00
CA GLY A 542 21.09 -2.22 -22.46
C GLY A 542 20.70 -3.63 -22.04
N THR A 543 21.19 -4.62 -22.77
CA THR A 543 21.03 -6.04 -22.41
C THR A 543 22.31 -6.63 -21.81
N GLY A 544 23.40 -5.87 -21.75
CA GLY A 544 24.73 -6.35 -21.33
C GLY A 544 24.82 -6.80 -19.85
N ALA A 545 23.85 -6.43 -19.02
CA ALA A 545 23.73 -6.91 -17.64
C ALA A 545 22.99 -8.25 -17.52
N ILE A 546 22.26 -8.68 -18.56
CA ILE A 546 21.49 -9.93 -18.58
C ILE A 546 22.43 -11.10 -18.90
N LEU A 547 22.33 -12.17 -18.12
CA LEU A 547 23.05 -13.42 -18.33
C LEU A 547 22.09 -14.49 -18.87
N ALA A 548 22.55 -15.26 -19.86
CA ALA A 548 21.75 -16.33 -20.49
C ALA A 548 21.38 -17.44 -19.50
N GLU A 549 22.28 -17.71 -18.57
CA GLU A 549 22.12 -18.72 -17.51
C GLU A 549 22.00 -18.04 -16.15
N GLY A 550 21.20 -18.66 -15.28
CA GLY A 550 20.99 -18.22 -13.91
C GLY A 550 19.89 -19.05 -13.26
N GLU A 551 19.90 -19.07 -11.92
CA GLU A 551 18.94 -19.82 -11.10
C GLU A 551 18.15 -18.85 -10.21
N PRO A 552 17.24 -18.04 -10.79
CA PRO A 552 16.44 -17.12 -10.00
C PRO A 552 15.52 -17.92 -9.07
N TYR A 553 15.49 -17.55 -7.80
CA TYR A 553 14.68 -18.24 -6.79
C TYR A 553 13.39 -17.47 -6.52
N LEU A 554 12.26 -17.99 -7.00
CA LEU A 554 10.94 -17.42 -6.73
C LEU A 554 10.22 -18.27 -5.67
N PRO A 555 10.27 -17.90 -4.38
CA PRO A 555 9.58 -18.64 -3.33
C PRO A 555 8.08 -18.80 -3.64
N PRO A 556 7.53 -20.02 -3.71
CA PRO A 556 6.11 -20.23 -4.07
C PRO A 556 5.12 -19.52 -3.14
N ALA A 557 5.50 -19.32 -1.87
CA ALA A 557 4.68 -18.59 -0.90
C ALA A 557 4.48 -17.10 -1.25
N LEU A 558 5.40 -16.49 -2.02
CA LEU A 558 5.37 -15.07 -2.39
C LEU A 558 5.03 -14.88 -3.86
N PHE A 559 5.61 -15.72 -4.74
CA PHE A 559 5.53 -15.58 -6.18
C PHE A 559 4.58 -16.59 -6.85
N GLY A 560 3.98 -17.49 -6.07
CA GLY A 560 3.10 -18.53 -6.59
C GLY A 560 3.87 -19.62 -7.31
N ALA A 561 3.14 -20.61 -7.83
CA ALA A 561 3.73 -21.58 -8.74
C ALA A 561 3.98 -20.93 -10.11
N GLN A 562 4.98 -21.43 -10.82
CA GLN A 562 5.21 -21.06 -12.22
C GLN A 562 3.91 -21.27 -13.01
N SER A 563 3.52 -20.30 -13.84
CA SER A 563 2.36 -20.48 -14.72
C SER A 563 2.63 -21.58 -15.74
N SER A 564 1.57 -22.10 -16.37
CA SER A 564 1.72 -22.89 -17.58
C SER A 564 2.57 -22.13 -18.63
N GLN A 565 3.31 -22.88 -19.44
CA GLN A 565 4.07 -22.36 -20.59
C GLN A 565 3.09 -21.77 -21.61
N ASN A 566 2.71 -20.52 -21.42
CA ASN A 566 1.82 -19.75 -22.29
C ASN A 566 2.64 -18.98 -23.33
N TRP A 567 1.98 -18.17 -24.16
CA TRP A 567 2.65 -17.35 -25.16
C TRP A 567 3.83 -16.55 -24.58
N CYS A 568 3.63 -15.87 -23.44
CA CYS A 568 4.71 -15.08 -22.83
C CYS A 568 5.93 -15.92 -22.43
N TYR A 569 5.76 -17.16 -21.97
CA TYR A 569 6.91 -18.02 -21.70
C TYR A 569 7.79 -18.22 -22.94
N TYR A 570 7.18 -18.55 -24.07
CA TYR A 570 7.89 -18.75 -25.32
C TYR A 570 8.49 -17.45 -25.85
N PHE A 571 7.75 -16.35 -25.76
CA PHE A 571 8.24 -15.03 -26.13
C PHE A 571 9.46 -14.59 -25.30
N GLU A 572 9.41 -14.67 -23.96
CA GLU A 572 10.53 -14.26 -23.10
C GLU A 572 11.79 -15.08 -23.38
N LYS A 573 11.63 -16.39 -23.60
CA LYS A 573 12.74 -17.29 -23.94
C LYS A 573 13.28 -17.03 -25.34
N ALA A 574 12.39 -16.72 -26.29
CA ALA A 574 12.76 -16.39 -27.66
C ALA A 574 13.53 -15.07 -27.72
N ASP A 575 13.08 -14.01 -27.02
CA ASP A 575 13.80 -12.74 -27.01
C ASP A 575 15.16 -12.84 -26.29
N LEU A 576 15.29 -13.72 -25.28
CA LEU A 576 16.58 -14.05 -24.70
C LEU A 576 17.49 -14.80 -25.69
N ALA A 577 16.98 -15.82 -26.39
CA ALA A 577 17.76 -16.56 -27.39
C ALA A 577 18.20 -15.66 -28.56
N ARG A 578 17.32 -14.74 -28.98
CA ARG A 578 17.62 -13.68 -29.96
C ARG A 578 18.79 -12.83 -29.50
N GLN A 579 18.79 -12.38 -28.24
CA GLN A 579 19.89 -11.62 -27.66
C GLN A 579 21.22 -12.40 -27.67
N MET A 580 21.18 -13.74 -27.60
CA MET A 580 22.37 -14.60 -27.68
C MET A 580 22.77 -14.96 -29.12
N GLY A 581 21.99 -14.56 -30.13
CA GLY A 581 22.20 -14.92 -31.54
C GLY A 581 21.85 -16.37 -31.88
N ASP A 582 21.11 -17.08 -31.02
CA ASP A 582 20.69 -18.46 -31.26
C ASP A 582 19.37 -18.50 -32.06
N TRP A 583 19.46 -18.17 -33.34
CA TRP A 583 18.31 -18.04 -34.24
C TRP A 583 17.51 -19.33 -34.39
N THR A 584 18.18 -20.49 -34.39
CA THR A 584 17.53 -21.81 -34.46
C THR A 584 16.64 -22.04 -33.24
N GLN A 585 17.14 -21.70 -32.05
CA GLN A 585 16.35 -21.80 -30.82
C GLN A 585 15.17 -20.83 -30.80
N VAL A 586 15.33 -19.61 -31.35
CA VAL A 586 14.21 -18.66 -31.48
C VAL A 586 13.10 -19.22 -32.37
N VAL A 587 13.46 -19.81 -33.52
CA VAL A 587 12.48 -20.45 -34.43
C VAL A 587 11.75 -21.59 -33.71
N ALA A 588 12.48 -22.49 -33.03
CA ALA A 588 11.89 -23.61 -32.32
C ALA A 588 10.91 -23.16 -31.20
N LEU A 589 11.27 -22.10 -30.45
CA LEU A 589 10.39 -21.51 -29.44
C LEU A 589 9.16 -20.85 -30.05
N GLY A 590 9.33 -20.18 -31.20
CA GLY A 590 8.22 -19.57 -31.93
C GLY A 590 7.22 -20.61 -32.42
N GLU A 591 7.70 -21.70 -33.01
CA GLU A 591 6.84 -22.80 -33.47
C GLU A 591 6.05 -23.43 -32.32
N ALA A 592 6.71 -23.69 -31.19
CA ALA A 592 6.05 -24.20 -30.00
C ALA A 592 5.01 -23.20 -29.44
N GLY A 593 5.35 -21.90 -29.40
CA GLY A 593 4.46 -20.85 -28.92
C GLY A 593 3.22 -20.65 -29.80
N PHE A 594 3.40 -20.55 -31.13
CA PHE A 594 2.29 -20.40 -32.08
C PHE A 594 1.39 -21.65 -32.14
N ALA A 595 1.93 -22.84 -31.87
CA ALA A 595 1.15 -24.08 -31.82
C ALA A 595 0.16 -24.14 -30.64
N LEU A 596 0.31 -23.28 -29.61
CA LEU A 596 -0.62 -23.21 -28.49
C LEU A 596 -2.02 -22.67 -28.87
N GLY A 597 -2.14 -22.00 -30.03
CA GLY A 597 -3.32 -21.20 -30.36
C GLY A 597 -3.48 -19.97 -29.45
N ASP A 598 -2.44 -19.62 -28.70
CA ASP A 598 -2.27 -18.37 -27.96
C ASP A 598 -1.44 -17.42 -28.84
N TYR A 599 -1.70 -16.12 -28.76
CA TYR A 599 -1.19 -15.14 -29.73
C TYR A 599 -0.62 -13.88 -29.06
N PRO A 600 0.29 -13.17 -29.76
CA PRO A 600 0.79 -11.87 -29.34
C PRO A 600 -0.30 -10.89 -28.90
N ASN A 601 -0.11 -10.26 -27.74
CA ASN A 601 -0.97 -9.15 -27.27
C ASN A 601 -0.36 -7.77 -27.59
N ASP A 602 0.93 -7.71 -27.87
CA ASP A 602 1.63 -6.54 -28.42
C ASP A 602 2.32 -6.92 -29.75
N PRO A 603 2.22 -6.10 -30.81
CA PRO A 603 2.87 -6.38 -32.09
C PRO A 603 4.38 -6.60 -32.01
N LEU A 604 5.06 -5.98 -31.03
CA LEU A 604 6.50 -6.14 -30.80
C LEU A 604 6.86 -7.53 -30.28
N GLU A 605 5.89 -8.29 -29.75
CA GLU A 605 6.11 -9.69 -29.38
C GLU A 605 6.40 -10.60 -30.59
N ARG A 606 6.12 -10.12 -31.81
CA ARG A 606 6.48 -10.82 -33.06
C ARG A 606 7.93 -10.59 -33.50
N PHE A 607 8.59 -9.54 -32.99
CA PHE A 607 9.87 -9.07 -33.52
C PHE A 607 11.00 -10.09 -33.42
N PRO A 608 11.17 -10.82 -32.29
CA PRO A 608 12.20 -11.87 -32.22
C PRO A 608 12.05 -12.94 -33.30
N PHE A 609 10.81 -13.28 -33.64
CA PHE A 609 10.51 -14.31 -34.64
C PHE A 609 10.72 -13.78 -36.07
N ILE A 610 10.38 -12.52 -36.35
CA ILE A 610 10.68 -11.88 -37.65
C ILE A 610 12.19 -11.93 -37.92
N GLU A 611 13.00 -11.54 -36.94
CA GLU A 611 14.46 -11.62 -37.06
C GLU A 611 14.93 -13.05 -37.25
N ALA A 612 14.47 -13.98 -36.42
CA ALA A 612 14.93 -15.36 -36.49
C ALA A 612 14.60 -16.03 -37.83
N TYR A 613 13.40 -15.84 -38.37
CA TYR A 613 13.05 -16.35 -39.70
C TYR A 613 13.92 -15.73 -40.80
N ALA A 614 14.22 -14.43 -40.72
CA ALA A 614 15.14 -13.79 -41.66
C ALA A 614 16.58 -14.36 -41.55
N HIS A 615 17.07 -14.61 -40.33
CA HIS A 615 18.40 -15.16 -40.10
C HIS A 615 18.54 -16.64 -40.51
N THR A 616 17.44 -17.41 -40.49
CA THR A 616 17.42 -18.81 -40.95
C THR A 616 17.02 -18.99 -42.41
N GLY A 617 16.67 -17.89 -43.11
CA GLY A 617 16.32 -17.89 -44.53
C GLY A 617 14.84 -18.21 -44.83
N ASP A 618 13.98 -18.27 -43.82
CA ASP A 618 12.53 -18.42 -43.97
C ASP A 618 11.86 -17.06 -44.23
N TRP A 619 12.15 -16.51 -45.41
CA TRP A 619 11.68 -15.17 -45.79
C TRP A 619 10.16 -15.05 -45.87
N GLU A 620 9.46 -16.14 -46.18
CA GLU A 620 8.00 -16.14 -46.28
C GLU A 620 7.36 -15.86 -44.92
N ARG A 621 7.78 -16.59 -43.87
CA ARG A 621 7.30 -16.36 -42.50
C ARG A 621 7.77 -15.02 -41.95
N ALA A 622 9.02 -14.61 -42.24
CA ALA A 622 9.51 -13.29 -41.83
C ALA A 622 8.61 -12.17 -42.36
N LEU A 623 8.23 -12.23 -43.63
CA LEU A 623 7.34 -11.25 -44.27
C LEU A 623 5.89 -11.35 -43.76
N GLU A 624 5.39 -12.56 -43.50
CA GLU A 624 4.06 -12.75 -42.91
C GLU A 624 3.96 -12.09 -41.53
N GLN A 625 4.89 -12.41 -40.62
CA GLN A 625 4.92 -11.86 -39.27
C GLN A 625 5.14 -10.34 -39.28
N THR A 626 5.93 -9.84 -40.24
CA THR A 626 6.11 -8.41 -40.50
C THR A 626 4.80 -7.71 -40.82
N ARG A 627 3.98 -8.26 -41.73
CA ARG A 627 2.67 -7.67 -42.08
C ARG A 627 1.72 -7.67 -40.88
N LEU A 628 1.71 -8.76 -40.11
CA LEU A 628 0.88 -8.88 -38.92
C LEU A 628 1.26 -7.88 -37.82
N ALA A 629 2.54 -7.54 -37.69
CA ALA A 629 3.00 -6.56 -36.70
C ALA A 629 2.78 -5.11 -37.18
N ALA A 630 3.23 -4.79 -38.39
CA ALA A 630 3.19 -3.42 -38.92
C ALA A 630 1.75 -2.94 -39.23
N GLY A 631 0.84 -3.85 -39.58
CA GLY A 631 -0.53 -3.51 -39.96
C GLY A 631 -1.44 -3.01 -38.83
N ILE A 632 -0.95 -2.94 -37.59
CA ILE A 632 -1.76 -2.60 -36.42
C ILE A 632 -1.88 -1.09 -36.20
N ALA A 633 -0.76 -0.35 -36.28
CA ALA A 633 -0.74 1.10 -36.09
C ALA A 633 0.53 1.73 -36.69
N PRO A 634 0.51 3.03 -37.05
CA PRO A 634 1.64 3.71 -37.69
C PRO A 634 2.96 3.65 -36.91
N VAL A 635 2.91 3.58 -35.57
CA VAL A 635 4.12 3.41 -34.75
C VAL A 635 4.84 2.11 -35.11
N TYR A 636 4.12 1.01 -35.27
CA TYR A 636 4.73 -0.29 -35.49
C TYR A 636 5.38 -0.38 -36.85
N GLU A 637 4.87 0.31 -37.86
CA GLU A 637 5.56 0.43 -39.14
C GLU A 637 6.96 1.06 -38.99
N VAL A 638 7.11 2.10 -38.16
CA VAL A 638 8.42 2.74 -37.88
C VAL A 638 9.36 1.75 -37.20
N LEU A 639 8.89 1.08 -36.15
CA LEU A 639 9.71 0.12 -35.39
C LEU A 639 10.06 -1.09 -36.25
N THR A 640 9.15 -1.53 -37.12
CA THR A 640 9.42 -2.60 -38.10
C THR A 640 10.42 -2.16 -39.16
N CYS A 641 10.40 -0.91 -39.63
CA CYS A 641 11.46 -0.40 -40.51
C CYS A 641 12.84 -0.49 -39.85
N ARG A 642 12.96 -0.07 -38.58
CA ARG A 642 14.21 -0.22 -37.80
C ARG A 642 14.63 -1.66 -37.62
N LEU A 643 13.68 -2.56 -37.34
CA LEU A 643 13.95 -4.00 -37.28
C LEU A 643 14.57 -4.52 -38.58
N TRP A 644 14.02 -4.13 -39.73
CA TRP A 644 14.51 -4.54 -41.04
C TRP A 644 15.82 -3.85 -41.44
N GLU A 645 16.13 -2.66 -40.91
CA GLU A 645 17.47 -2.06 -41.00
C GLU A 645 18.51 -2.95 -40.31
N ARG A 646 18.22 -3.47 -39.11
CA ARG A 646 19.09 -4.43 -38.42
C ARG A 646 19.23 -5.72 -39.22
N ILE A 647 18.13 -6.32 -39.67
CA ILE A 647 18.13 -7.56 -40.48
C ILE A 647 18.98 -7.40 -41.74
N ALA A 648 18.89 -6.26 -42.43
CA ALA A 648 19.67 -5.99 -43.64
C ALA A 648 21.19 -6.02 -43.39
N VAL A 649 21.62 -5.64 -42.19
CA VAL A 649 23.03 -5.61 -41.78
C VAL A 649 23.49 -6.97 -41.23
N GLU A 650 22.67 -7.63 -40.42
CA GLU A 650 23.08 -8.80 -39.64
C GLU A 650 22.75 -10.15 -40.30
N ALA A 651 21.71 -10.23 -41.14
CA ALA A 651 21.30 -11.50 -41.73
C ALA A 651 22.27 -11.96 -42.85
N PRO A 652 22.50 -13.29 -42.99
CA PRO A 652 23.39 -13.83 -44.03
C PRO A 652 23.02 -13.31 -45.43
N PHE A 653 24.05 -12.99 -46.22
CA PHE A 653 23.84 -12.46 -47.58
C PHE A 653 23.15 -13.49 -48.48
N SER A 654 22.01 -13.10 -49.07
CA SER A 654 21.36 -13.83 -50.16
C SER A 654 20.56 -12.87 -51.06
N PRO A 655 20.31 -13.23 -52.34
CA PRO A 655 19.42 -12.45 -53.20
C PRO A 655 18.00 -12.31 -52.63
N GLU A 656 17.51 -13.34 -51.95
CA GLU A 656 16.20 -13.37 -51.32
C GLU A 656 16.12 -12.38 -50.15
N ARG A 657 17.21 -12.23 -49.38
CA ARG A 657 17.33 -11.21 -48.33
C ARG A 657 17.12 -9.81 -48.91
N ASP A 658 17.88 -9.46 -49.95
CA ASP A 658 17.83 -8.12 -50.54
C ASP A 658 16.44 -7.84 -51.14
N ALA A 659 15.82 -8.85 -51.76
CA ALA A 659 14.44 -8.75 -52.24
C ALA A 659 13.44 -8.54 -51.10
N ALA A 660 13.56 -9.28 -49.99
CA ALA A 660 12.68 -9.13 -48.83
C ALA A 660 12.85 -7.76 -48.16
N VAL A 661 14.09 -7.30 -47.95
CA VAL A 661 14.39 -5.97 -47.39
C VAL A 661 13.80 -4.86 -48.26
N GLN A 662 14.00 -4.92 -49.58
CA GLN A 662 13.44 -3.91 -50.49
C GLN A 662 11.91 -3.93 -50.50
N SER A 663 11.31 -5.13 -50.47
CA SER A 663 9.87 -5.31 -50.38
C SER A 663 9.28 -4.62 -49.14
N VAL A 664 9.89 -4.82 -47.97
CA VAL A 664 9.43 -4.18 -46.72
C VAL A 664 9.67 -2.68 -46.74
N LYS A 665 10.83 -2.22 -47.23
CA LYS A 665 11.13 -0.79 -47.34
C LYS A 665 10.10 -0.04 -48.20
N GLN A 666 9.72 -0.63 -49.33
CA GLN A 666 8.70 -0.07 -50.22
C GLN A 666 7.30 -0.14 -49.60
N ALA A 667 6.93 -1.29 -49.03
CA ALA A 667 5.60 -1.49 -48.45
C ALA A 667 5.33 -0.56 -47.26
N LEU A 668 6.33 -0.36 -46.40
CA LEU A 668 6.22 0.46 -45.19
C LEU A 668 6.74 1.89 -45.40
N ARG A 669 7.25 2.25 -46.58
CA ARG A 669 7.82 3.59 -46.86
C ARG A 669 8.89 3.98 -45.83
N CYS A 670 9.85 3.08 -45.59
CA CYS A 670 10.86 3.27 -44.54
C CYS A 670 11.79 4.46 -44.77
N ASP A 671 11.96 4.90 -46.02
CA ASP A 671 12.83 6.01 -46.39
C ASP A 671 12.11 7.39 -46.36
N GLU A 672 10.82 7.45 -46.04
CA GLU A 672 10.05 8.69 -45.93
C GLU A 672 10.13 9.30 -44.51
N PRO A 673 10.42 10.61 -44.36
CA PRO A 673 10.41 11.26 -43.06
C PRO A 673 8.99 11.32 -42.50
N ARG A 674 8.74 10.68 -41.35
CA ARG A 674 7.45 10.69 -40.68
C ARG A 674 7.38 11.76 -39.60
N GLN A 675 6.28 12.53 -39.58
CA GLN A 675 5.99 13.44 -38.48
C GLN A 675 5.50 12.64 -37.28
N GLU A 676 6.13 12.83 -36.11
CA GLU A 676 5.58 12.31 -34.86
C GLU A 676 4.20 12.95 -34.64
N PRO A 677 3.16 12.16 -34.28
CA PRO A 677 1.89 12.73 -33.91
C PRO A 677 2.10 13.67 -32.72
N VAL A 678 1.70 14.94 -32.87
CA VAL A 678 1.73 15.94 -31.80
C VAL A 678 0.79 15.44 -30.69
N GLN A 679 1.36 14.89 -29.62
CA GLN A 679 0.59 14.59 -28.41
C GLN A 679 0.28 15.91 -27.71
N GLU A 680 -0.98 16.33 -27.73
CA GLU A 680 -1.49 17.31 -26.78
C GLU A 680 -1.15 16.84 -25.37
N SER A 681 -0.32 17.62 -24.69
CA SER A 681 0.00 17.43 -23.29
C SER A 681 -1.28 17.68 -22.47
N THR A 682 -2.05 16.63 -22.19
CA THR A 682 -2.90 16.63 -21.00
C THR A 682 -1.96 16.56 -19.79
N GLU A 683 -1.53 17.74 -19.36
CA GLU A 683 -0.99 18.00 -18.04
C GLU A 683 -2.06 17.61 -17.01
N GLU A 684 -1.95 16.43 -16.43
CA GLU A 684 -2.29 16.25 -15.01
C GLU A 684 -0.97 16.08 -14.26
N GLU A 685 -0.21 17.17 -14.20
CA GLU A 685 0.68 17.40 -13.06
C GLU A 685 -0.21 17.62 -11.84
N THR A 686 -0.44 16.56 -11.05
CA THR A 686 -0.61 16.75 -9.62
C THR A 686 0.27 15.75 -8.87
N PRO A 687 1.18 16.24 -8.00
CA PRO A 687 2.00 15.37 -7.14
C PRO A 687 1.16 14.61 -6.10
#